data_AF-A0A317W4X7-F1
#
_entry.id   AF-A0A317W4X7-F1
#
_cell.length_a   1.000
_cell.length_b   1.000
_cell.length_c   1.000
_cell.angle_alpha   90.00
_cell.angle_beta   90.00
_cell.angle_gamma   90.00
#
_symmetry.space_group_name_H-M   'P 1'
#
loop_
_entity.id
_entity.type
_entity.pdbx_description
1 polymer ?
#
loop_
_entity_poly.entity_id
_entity_poly.type
_entity_poly.pdbx_seq_one_letter_code
_entity_poly.pdbx_strand_id
1 'polypeptide(L)'
;MSSILASLRSYIPSSPEIACLCSHAIESHDEIDDPAEFFRRHSSCTDDSETIPRWFLVNVSKLPLLGYSIFSLFSFGTGLSNLSVCSLVITLLDTRQNSQEIADYLFTQEAMVRTRWSSSATALSLLLNTLRVPTAGAIQTISAVGSKFFYEDGRQYYIKARDGLGIAYQLVPQDPLIDTAQCTRDATRMAELGTNAIRVYHVDPQANHDGCMKAFADAGIYLFVDLDTFDTQISQDNPQWDQSQFDRFKAVLDEFQKYDNTAGFFVGNEVLTTKEGSPAAPYVLAAARDIKAYRDEKHYRNIPVGYSAADIAELRPMLQNYLACRPDPAERLDFFALNAYEWCGDSSYEQSGYQSLQDQAAGYPIPIFFSETGCNVARPRTFGDQAAIFGDKMSGTWSGAMIYEWIQETNDYGLINYGPLAPDAPPTNTLVQDGFTRQGEPTPISPDFDNLKAQWATLNPTGVALSDYRASTSTISPPKCPASTPGGWAVDPSSPLPTLGQTFHHAAPEAPATTATGSSSAPDSPGGPNISQNINQSNIGSSELASTSPSKEVVSNGASSLSVMQPGSFYRLIDVSFLLCAFIGGVAVWLTKLIIYMHEMEHESEEKWEFAEARINNDKVQGWEAVILVRETRRSRKDKPP
;
A
#
# COMPACT_ATOMS: atom_id res chain seq x y z
N MET A 1 32.34 -9.31 41.07
CA MET A 1 32.23 -10.76 40.83
C MET A 1 31.16 -11.42 41.70
N SER A 2 31.25 -11.44 43.04
CA SER A 2 30.32 -12.23 43.90
C SER A 2 28.82 -11.91 43.71
N SER A 3 28.46 -10.65 43.43
CA SER A 3 27.06 -10.25 43.15
C SER A 3 26.54 -10.69 41.77
N ILE A 4 27.42 -11.05 40.84
CA ILE A 4 27.07 -11.52 39.49
C ILE A 4 26.85 -13.05 39.51
N LEU A 5 27.70 -13.78 40.24
CA LEU A 5 27.54 -15.22 40.47
C LEU A 5 26.23 -15.56 41.20
N ALA A 6 25.76 -14.69 42.08
CA ALA A 6 24.46 -14.85 42.74
C ALA A 6 23.26 -14.75 41.76
N SER A 7 23.37 -13.93 40.71
CA SER A 7 22.29 -13.68 39.75
C SER A 7 22.20 -14.72 38.62
N LEU A 8 23.27 -15.49 38.39
CA LEU A 8 23.27 -16.59 37.41
C LEU A 8 22.62 -17.87 37.99
N ARG A 9 22.68 -18.08 39.31
CA ARG A 9 22.07 -19.26 39.95
C ARG A 9 20.54 -19.32 39.86
N SER A 10 19.86 -18.20 39.60
CA SER A 10 18.39 -18.16 39.43
C SER A 10 17.90 -18.50 38.00
N TYR A 11 18.81 -18.79 37.06
CA TYR A 11 18.48 -19.10 35.66
C TYR A 11 18.74 -20.57 35.26
N ILE A 12 19.05 -21.43 36.23
CA ILE A 12 19.37 -22.84 35.98
C ILE A 12 18.07 -23.65 35.77
N PRO A 13 17.98 -24.52 34.73
CA PRO A 13 16.80 -25.36 34.50
C PRO A 13 16.48 -26.32 35.65
N SER A 14 15.22 -26.73 35.76
CA SER A 14 14.69 -27.57 36.84
C SER A 14 15.12 -29.05 36.83
N SER A 15 16.11 -29.43 36.01
CA SER A 15 16.70 -30.79 35.98
C SER A 15 18.05 -30.83 36.72
N PRO A 16 18.25 -31.77 37.67
CA PRO A 16 19.49 -31.84 38.46
C PRO A 16 20.76 -32.02 37.63
N GLU A 17 20.68 -32.78 36.52
CA GLU A 17 21.79 -33.11 35.64
C GLU A 17 22.34 -31.87 34.92
N ILE A 18 21.45 -31.05 34.33
CA ILE A 18 21.84 -29.80 33.65
C ILE A 18 22.43 -28.80 34.66
N ALA A 19 21.88 -28.75 35.88
CA ALA A 19 22.44 -27.92 36.95
C ALA A 19 23.88 -28.32 37.33
N CYS A 20 24.17 -29.61 37.39
CA CYS A 20 25.51 -30.14 37.71
C CYS A 20 26.54 -29.81 36.61
N LEU A 21 26.16 -29.99 35.34
CA LEU A 21 27.01 -29.72 34.17
C LEU A 21 27.30 -28.22 34.00
N CYS A 22 26.28 -27.37 34.12
CA CYS A 22 26.45 -25.92 34.05
C CYS A 22 27.34 -25.38 35.20
N SER A 23 27.28 -25.98 36.39
CA SER A 23 28.15 -25.57 37.50
C SER A 23 29.63 -25.87 37.22
N HIS A 24 29.94 -27.03 36.63
CA HIS A 24 31.32 -27.41 36.29
C HIS A 24 31.89 -26.57 35.14
N ALA A 25 31.11 -26.34 34.08
CA ALA A 25 31.53 -25.48 32.95
C ALA A 25 31.87 -24.04 33.39
N ILE A 26 31.18 -23.52 34.41
CA ILE A 26 31.44 -22.19 34.98
C ILE A 26 32.70 -22.16 35.86
N GLU A 27 33.08 -23.28 36.49
CA GLU A 27 34.25 -23.38 37.36
C GLU A 27 35.55 -23.75 36.62
N SER A 28 35.49 -24.42 35.46
CA SER A 28 36.69 -24.87 34.74
C SER A 28 37.29 -23.86 33.75
N HIS A 29 36.52 -22.87 33.28
CA HIS A 29 36.92 -21.93 32.22
C HIS A 29 37.32 -22.60 30.87
N ASP A 30 36.86 -23.82 30.59
CA ASP A 30 37.14 -24.51 29.32
C ASP A 30 36.33 -23.94 28.13
N GLU A 31 36.99 -23.75 26.99
CA GLU A 31 36.30 -23.67 25.68
C GLU A 31 35.84 -25.08 25.27
N ILE A 32 34.56 -25.24 24.97
CA ILE A 32 33.96 -26.55 24.63
C ILE A 32 34.15 -26.82 23.12
N ASP A 33 35.36 -27.20 22.73
CA ASP A 33 35.70 -27.56 21.35
C ASP A 33 35.22 -28.98 20.95
N ASP A 34 35.12 -29.93 21.91
CA ASP A 34 34.50 -31.25 21.71
C ASP A 34 33.48 -31.56 22.83
N PRO A 35 32.17 -31.50 22.56
CA PRO A 35 31.13 -31.89 23.50
C PRO A 35 31.26 -33.35 23.98
N ALA A 36 31.69 -34.28 23.11
CA ALA A 36 31.80 -35.70 23.45
C ALA A 36 32.99 -36.01 24.37
N GLU A 37 33.99 -35.13 24.44
CA GLU A 37 35.04 -35.20 25.45
C GLU A 37 34.62 -34.50 26.76
N PHE A 38 33.95 -33.35 26.68
CA PHE A 38 33.43 -32.64 27.86
C PHE A 38 32.52 -33.53 28.72
N PHE A 39 31.56 -34.23 28.11
CA PHE A 39 30.67 -35.16 28.82
C PHE A 39 31.41 -36.39 29.39
N ARG A 40 32.47 -36.88 28.73
CA ARG A 40 33.29 -37.98 29.26
C ARG A 40 34.10 -37.59 30.49
N ARG A 41 34.53 -36.32 30.59
CA ARG A 41 35.25 -35.81 31.77
C ARG A 41 34.33 -35.51 32.98
N HIS A 42 33.03 -35.32 32.75
CA HIS A 42 32.04 -34.93 33.78
C HIS A 42 30.94 -35.98 33.99
N SER A 43 31.25 -37.26 33.77
CA SER A 43 30.29 -38.38 33.90
C SER A 43 29.71 -38.58 35.31
N SER A 44 30.26 -37.92 36.33
CA SER A 44 29.67 -37.87 37.69
C SER A 44 28.40 -37.01 37.79
N CYS A 45 28.04 -36.26 36.75
CA CYS A 45 26.79 -35.50 36.69
C CYS A 45 25.62 -36.25 36.01
N THR A 46 25.84 -37.49 35.55
CA THR A 46 24.86 -38.30 34.81
C THR A 46 24.73 -39.68 35.44
N ASP A 47 23.54 -40.02 35.95
CA ASP A 47 23.28 -41.29 36.65
C ASP A 47 22.92 -42.41 35.65
N ASP A 48 23.81 -42.63 34.67
CA ASP A 48 23.99 -43.88 33.92
C ASP A 48 25.13 -43.74 32.91
N SER A 49 26.18 -44.55 33.04
CA SER A 49 27.15 -44.74 31.96
C SER A 49 26.51 -45.58 30.84
N GLU A 50 26.65 -45.12 29.59
CA GLU A 50 26.15 -45.76 28.36
C GLU A 50 24.72 -45.43 27.86
N THR A 51 24.29 -44.15 27.88
CA THR A 51 23.42 -43.64 26.79
C THR A 51 23.56 -42.14 26.53
N ILE A 52 23.84 -41.73 25.28
CA ILE A 52 23.66 -40.34 24.85
C ILE A 52 22.17 -40.13 24.55
N PRO A 53 21.48 -39.16 25.18
CA PRO A 53 20.06 -38.96 24.95
C PRO A 53 19.72 -38.56 23.51
N ARG A 54 18.71 -39.21 22.92
CA ARG A 54 18.32 -39.02 21.50
C ARG A 54 17.78 -37.63 21.14
N TRP A 55 17.61 -36.72 22.09
CA TRP A 55 17.14 -35.35 21.83
C TRP A 55 18.22 -34.40 21.28
N PHE A 56 19.49 -34.84 21.13
CA PHE A 56 20.58 -34.02 20.60
C PHE A 56 20.94 -34.24 19.11
N LEU A 57 20.18 -35.08 18.39
CA LEU A 57 20.47 -35.45 16.99
C LEU A 57 19.47 -34.86 15.97
N VAL A 58 19.25 -33.54 15.99
CA VAL A 58 18.58 -32.82 14.88
C VAL A 58 19.27 -31.48 14.58
N ASN A 59 20.04 -31.48 13.49
CA ASN A 59 20.29 -30.36 12.58
C ASN A 59 20.91 -29.05 13.14
N VAL A 60 22.22 -29.07 13.40
CA VAL A 60 23.05 -27.85 13.53
C VAL A 60 23.24 -27.21 12.15
N SER A 61 22.23 -26.47 11.67
CA SER A 61 22.31 -25.70 10.42
C SER A 61 21.48 -24.41 10.36
N LYS A 62 20.71 -24.08 11.42
CA LYS A 62 19.99 -22.81 11.54
C LYS A 62 19.91 -22.32 12.98
N LEU A 63 20.86 -21.48 13.41
CA LEU A 63 20.73 -20.57 14.57
C LEU A 63 21.89 -19.56 14.62
N PRO A 64 21.67 -18.33 14.17
CA PRO A 64 22.37 -17.18 14.72
C PRO A 64 21.37 -16.07 15.08
N LEU A 65 20.99 -15.95 16.36
CA LEU A 65 20.33 -14.75 16.91
C LEU A 65 20.26 -14.80 18.46
N LEU A 66 21.43 -14.81 19.11
CA LEU A 66 21.55 -14.59 20.56
C LEU A 66 22.93 -13.99 20.87
N GLY A 67 23.20 -12.84 20.24
CA GLY A 67 24.50 -12.15 20.26
C GLY A 67 24.43 -10.62 20.31
N TYR A 68 23.29 -10.06 20.75
CA TYR A 68 23.09 -8.60 20.84
C TYR A 68 22.33 -8.22 22.13
N SER A 69 23.02 -8.33 23.28
CA SER A 69 22.66 -7.66 24.55
C SER A 69 23.82 -7.78 25.55
N ILE A 70 24.85 -6.92 25.41
CA ILE A 70 25.86 -6.61 26.45
C ILE A 70 26.75 -5.41 26.06
N PHE A 71 26.92 -5.11 24.76
CA PHE A 71 27.70 -3.96 24.27
C PHE A 71 26.91 -2.63 24.20
N SER A 72 26.37 -2.18 25.34
CA SER A 72 25.71 -0.86 25.46
C SER A 72 26.12 -0.07 26.72
N LEU A 73 27.16 -0.49 27.45
CA LEU A 73 27.53 0.09 28.75
C LEU A 73 29.04 0.33 28.98
N PHE A 74 29.83 0.54 27.92
CA PHE A 74 31.19 1.07 28.04
C PHE A 74 31.54 2.08 26.94
N SER A 75 31.42 3.37 27.26
CA SER A 75 32.05 4.47 26.51
C SER A 75 32.20 5.71 27.39
N PHE A 76 33.27 5.76 28.18
CA PHE A 76 33.97 6.98 28.62
C PHE A 76 35.28 6.54 29.31
N GLY A 77 36.42 6.72 28.66
CA GLY A 77 37.73 6.30 29.19
C GLY A 77 38.81 6.24 28.12
N THR A 78 39.71 7.24 28.12
CA THR A 78 40.81 7.39 27.17
C THR A 78 41.99 6.44 27.45
N GLY A 79 42.63 5.91 26.41
CA GLY A 79 44.03 5.43 26.50
C GLY A 79 44.32 4.11 25.80
N LEU A 80 44.69 4.16 24.51
CA LEU A 80 45.28 3.02 23.79
C LEU A 80 46.78 3.21 23.64
N SER A 81 47.57 2.36 24.30
CA SER A 81 48.96 2.07 23.93
C SER A 81 49.41 0.72 24.52
N ASN A 82 50.34 0.06 23.82
CA ASN A 82 51.07 -1.15 24.23
C ASN A 82 50.27 -2.47 24.35
N LEU A 83 50.06 -3.15 23.21
CA LEU A 83 49.98 -4.62 23.14
C LEU A 83 50.22 -5.18 21.72
N SER A 84 51.38 -4.85 21.12
CA SER A 84 51.90 -5.56 19.93
C SER A 84 53.41 -5.34 19.73
N VAL A 85 54.23 -5.93 20.60
CA VAL A 85 55.72 -5.91 20.47
C VAL A 85 56.37 -7.27 20.78
N CYS A 86 55.66 -8.25 21.33
CA CYS A 86 56.27 -9.50 21.82
C CYS A 86 56.44 -10.66 20.80
N SER A 87 56.08 -10.47 19.52
CA SER A 87 56.14 -11.54 18.50
C SER A 87 57.14 -11.28 17.36
N LEU A 88 58.07 -10.34 17.51
CA LEU A 88 59.04 -9.97 16.45
C LEU A 88 60.49 -9.83 16.93
N VAL A 89 60.96 -10.76 17.78
CA VAL A 89 62.35 -10.79 18.29
C VAL A 89 63.05 -12.15 18.14
N ILE A 90 62.37 -13.20 17.67
CA ILE A 90 62.96 -14.56 17.49
C ILE A 90 62.98 -15.00 16.02
N THR A 91 63.44 -14.09 15.14
CA THR A 91 64.06 -14.45 13.86
C THR A 91 65.01 -13.31 13.46
N LEU A 92 66.10 -13.61 12.75
CA LEU A 92 67.09 -12.66 12.19
C LEU A 92 68.15 -12.07 13.16
N LEU A 93 68.94 -12.96 13.77
CA LEU A 93 70.37 -12.68 14.05
C LEU A 93 71.26 -13.86 13.65
N ASP A 94 71.25 -14.23 12.37
CA ASP A 94 72.47 -14.71 11.71
C ASP A 94 72.42 -14.46 10.18
N THR A 95 73.60 -14.52 9.57
CA THR A 95 73.94 -14.40 8.14
C THR A 95 73.91 -12.97 7.54
N ARG A 96 75.06 -12.61 6.94
CA ARG A 96 75.32 -11.38 6.21
C ARG A 96 75.23 -11.63 4.70
N GLN A 97 74.96 -10.56 3.95
CA GLN A 97 75.29 -10.36 2.52
C GLN A 97 74.67 -11.34 1.50
N ASN A 98 73.67 -10.86 0.76
CA ASN A 98 73.93 -10.45 -0.64
C ASN A 98 72.88 -9.44 -1.15
N SER A 99 73.29 -8.43 -1.91
CA SER A 99 72.45 -7.26 -2.24
C SER A 99 71.75 -7.34 -3.59
N GLN A 100 71.22 -8.51 -3.97
CA GLN A 100 70.58 -8.72 -5.28
C GLN A 100 69.16 -9.34 -5.21
N GLU A 101 68.79 -10.05 -4.13
CA GLU A 101 67.43 -10.62 -3.96
C GLU A 101 66.40 -9.63 -3.38
N ILE A 102 66.84 -8.46 -2.91
CA ILE A 102 65.96 -7.43 -2.33
C ILE A 102 65.07 -6.77 -3.40
N ALA A 103 65.50 -6.75 -4.67
CA ALA A 103 64.73 -6.13 -5.76
C ALA A 103 63.45 -6.93 -6.11
N ASP A 104 63.56 -8.26 -6.23
CA ASP A 104 62.42 -9.12 -6.60
C ASP A 104 61.39 -9.26 -5.46
N TYR A 105 61.83 -9.15 -4.21
CA TYR A 105 60.94 -9.13 -3.03
C TYR A 105 60.16 -7.82 -2.90
N LEU A 106 60.71 -6.69 -3.36
CA LEU A 106 60.02 -5.40 -3.33
C LEU A 106 58.95 -5.27 -4.43
N PHE A 107 59.16 -5.88 -5.60
CA PHE A 107 58.19 -5.84 -6.70
C PHE A 107 56.96 -6.72 -6.46
N THR A 108 57.06 -7.75 -5.61
CA THR A 108 55.92 -8.61 -5.23
C THR A 108 55.07 -8.06 -4.08
N GLN A 109 55.58 -7.11 -3.28
CA GLN A 109 54.85 -6.52 -2.15
C GLN A 109 53.86 -5.41 -2.55
N GLU A 110 54.15 -4.59 -3.57
CA GLU A 110 53.18 -3.56 -4.03
C GLU A 110 51.87 -4.17 -4.59
N ALA A 111 51.95 -5.36 -5.19
CA ALA A 111 50.79 -6.08 -5.71
C ALA A 111 49.87 -6.64 -4.60
N MET A 112 50.44 -7.11 -3.48
CA MET A 112 49.67 -7.65 -2.34
C MET A 112 49.05 -6.58 -1.44
N VAL A 113 49.64 -5.38 -1.36
CA VAL A 113 49.06 -4.29 -0.56
C VAL A 113 47.82 -3.71 -1.23
N ARG A 114 47.78 -3.59 -2.57
CA ARG A 114 46.60 -3.10 -3.30
C ARG A 114 45.39 -4.05 -3.24
N THR A 115 45.59 -5.35 -3.11
CA THR A 115 44.51 -6.35 -3.09
C THR A 115 43.92 -6.63 -1.70
N ARG A 116 44.56 -6.17 -0.60
CA ARG A 116 44.05 -6.37 0.76
C ARG A 116 43.27 -5.20 1.36
N TRP A 117 43.26 -4.03 0.72
CA TRP A 117 42.51 -2.86 1.17
C TRP A 117 41.11 -2.69 0.53
N SER A 118 40.75 -3.51 -0.47
CA SER A 118 39.41 -3.53 -1.07
C SER A 118 38.41 -4.41 -0.30
N SER A 119 38.84 -5.54 0.24
CA SER A 119 37.96 -6.53 0.89
C SER A 119 37.43 -6.09 2.26
N SER A 120 38.20 -5.30 3.02
CA SER A 120 37.78 -4.82 4.35
C SER A 120 36.84 -3.62 4.29
N ALA A 121 36.98 -2.77 3.28
CA ALA A 121 36.10 -1.62 3.07
C ALA A 121 34.72 -2.07 2.55
N THR A 122 34.69 -3.00 1.58
CA THR A 122 33.43 -3.56 1.07
C THR A 122 32.67 -4.36 2.14
N ALA A 123 33.35 -5.16 2.97
CA ALA A 123 32.71 -5.87 4.08
C ALA A 123 32.04 -4.92 5.09
N LEU A 124 32.67 -3.79 5.43
CA LEU A 124 32.11 -2.82 6.38
C LEU A 124 30.93 -2.04 5.77
N SER A 125 31.00 -1.68 4.48
CA SER A 125 29.88 -1.06 3.76
C SER A 125 28.70 -2.02 3.54
N LEU A 126 28.92 -3.33 3.41
CA LEU A 126 27.82 -4.30 3.38
C LEU A 126 27.15 -4.44 4.77
N LEU A 127 27.91 -4.55 5.86
CA LEU A 127 27.32 -4.66 7.20
C LEU A 127 26.55 -3.39 7.64
N LEU A 128 27.00 -2.21 7.23
CA LEU A 128 26.31 -0.95 7.52
C LEU A 128 24.98 -0.77 6.75
N ASN A 129 24.81 -1.43 5.60
CA ASN A 129 23.53 -1.46 4.87
C ASN A 129 22.53 -2.49 5.40
N THR A 130 22.98 -3.50 6.15
CA THR A 130 22.10 -4.54 6.73
C THR A 130 21.45 -4.17 8.07
N LEU A 131 21.77 -2.99 8.62
CA LEU A 131 21.17 -2.46 9.86
C LEU A 131 20.35 -1.18 9.62
N ARG A 132 19.52 -1.18 8.56
CA ARG A 132 18.26 -0.45 8.63
C ARG A 132 17.37 -1.16 9.65
N VAL A 133 17.48 -0.75 10.92
CA VAL A 133 16.35 -0.83 11.84
C VAL A 133 15.20 -0.13 11.12
N PRO A 134 14.05 -0.78 10.88
CA PRO A 134 12.87 -0.05 10.45
C PRO A 134 12.50 0.87 11.61
N THR A 135 12.87 2.15 11.51
CA THR A 135 12.13 3.19 12.19
C THR A 135 10.69 2.99 11.76
N ALA A 136 9.80 2.65 12.70
CA ALA A 136 8.38 2.60 12.46
C ALA A 136 7.90 4.02 12.13
N GLY A 137 8.05 4.39 10.86
CA GLY A 137 7.46 5.60 10.31
C GLY A 137 5.95 5.43 10.27
N ALA A 138 5.24 6.55 10.26
CA ALA A 138 3.84 6.52 9.85
C ALA A 138 3.73 5.87 8.47
N ILE A 139 2.66 5.12 8.26
CA ILE A 139 2.31 4.55 6.97
C ILE A 139 2.19 5.68 5.94
N GLN A 140 2.90 5.58 4.80
CA GLN A 140 2.92 6.64 3.80
C GLN A 140 1.53 6.81 3.20
N THR A 141 1.05 8.04 2.99
CA THR A 141 -0.23 8.21 2.28
C THR A 141 -0.11 7.82 0.80
N ILE A 142 -1.25 7.45 0.20
CA ILE A 142 -1.36 7.14 -1.22
C ILE A 142 -2.07 8.27 -1.95
N SER A 143 -1.62 8.56 -3.17
CA SER A 143 -2.21 9.54 -4.07
C SER A 143 -2.42 8.98 -5.48
N ALA A 144 -3.46 9.42 -6.17
CA ALA A 144 -3.65 9.17 -7.60
C ALA A 144 -2.92 10.25 -8.41
N VAL A 145 -2.11 9.85 -9.38
CA VAL A 145 -1.44 10.75 -10.33
C VAL A 145 -1.59 10.15 -11.72
N GLY A 146 -2.29 10.84 -12.63
CA GLY A 146 -2.65 10.26 -13.92
C GLY A 146 -3.38 8.92 -13.73
N SER A 147 -2.98 7.91 -14.50
CA SER A 147 -3.56 6.57 -14.47
C SER A 147 -2.95 5.61 -13.44
N LYS A 148 -2.22 6.11 -12.43
CA LYS A 148 -1.49 5.28 -11.45
C LYS A 148 -1.57 5.84 -10.03
N PHE A 149 -1.50 4.95 -9.05
CA PHE A 149 -1.33 5.32 -7.63
C PHE A 149 0.15 5.38 -7.25
N PHE A 150 0.50 6.22 -6.27
CA PHE A 150 1.86 6.38 -5.76
C PHE A 150 1.89 6.61 -4.26
N TYR A 151 2.91 6.06 -3.61
CA TYR A 151 3.32 6.44 -2.26
C TYR A 151 4.00 7.83 -2.26
N GLU A 152 4.12 8.45 -1.09
CA GLU A 152 4.85 9.72 -0.88
C GLU A 152 6.31 9.67 -1.37
N ASP A 153 7.01 8.55 -1.18
CA ASP A 153 8.38 8.32 -1.67
C ASP A 153 8.49 8.23 -3.20
N GLY A 154 7.36 8.24 -3.91
CA GLY A 154 7.29 8.24 -5.37
C GLY A 154 7.39 6.86 -6.02
N ARG A 155 7.42 5.76 -5.26
CA ARG A 155 7.19 4.42 -5.84
C ARG A 155 5.72 4.29 -6.26
N GLN A 156 5.48 3.70 -7.42
CA GLN A 156 4.11 3.32 -7.82
C GLN A 156 3.53 2.35 -6.79
N TYR A 157 2.35 2.67 -6.30
CA TYR A 157 1.50 1.75 -5.58
C TYR A 157 0.70 0.94 -6.60
N TYR A 158 0.67 -0.36 -6.41
CA TYR A 158 -0.42 -1.18 -6.89
C TYR A 158 -1.29 -1.53 -5.68
N ILE A 159 -2.55 -1.89 -5.93
CA ILE A 159 -3.34 -2.76 -5.05
C ILE A 159 -2.74 -4.16 -5.24
N LYS A 160 -1.49 -4.23 -4.77
CA LYS A 160 -0.43 -5.23 -4.81
C LYS A 160 0.92 -4.60 -4.39
N ALA A 161 1.84 -5.39 -3.85
CA ALA A 161 3.24 -5.54 -4.30
C ALA A 161 4.27 -5.54 -3.17
N ARG A 162 5.35 -6.27 -3.45
CA ARG A 162 6.41 -6.76 -2.57
C ARG A 162 5.96 -7.64 -1.41
N ASP A 163 4.95 -7.21 -0.67
CA ASP A 163 4.43 -7.97 0.46
C ASP A 163 3.03 -8.57 0.18
N GLY A 164 2.22 -8.01 -0.75
CA GLY A 164 1.06 -8.71 -1.37
C GLY A 164 -0.16 -7.81 -1.68
N LEU A 165 -1.42 -8.29 -1.55
CA LEU A 165 -2.56 -7.94 -2.43
C LEU A 165 -3.88 -7.44 -1.77
N GLY A 166 -4.95 -7.20 -2.55
CA GLY A 166 -6.23 -6.68 -2.04
C GLY A 166 -7.25 -7.74 -1.60
N ILE A 167 -8.10 -7.45 -0.60
CA ILE A 167 -9.19 -8.34 -0.14
C ILE A 167 -10.47 -7.56 0.20
N ALA A 168 -11.64 -8.07 -0.18
CA ALA A 168 -12.94 -7.61 0.32
C ALA A 168 -13.13 -8.04 1.80
N TYR A 169 -13.33 -7.06 2.69
CA TYR A 169 -13.48 -7.25 4.14
C TYR A 169 -14.78 -6.58 4.60
N GLN A 170 -15.82 -7.40 4.75
CA GLN A 170 -17.16 -7.01 5.16
C GLN A 170 -17.68 -7.96 6.24
N LEU A 171 -18.63 -7.50 7.05
CA LEU A 171 -19.29 -8.28 8.09
C LEU A 171 -20.79 -7.97 8.08
N VAL A 172 -21.52 -8.42 7.07
CA VAL A 172 -22.88 -7.91 6.81
C VAL A 172 -23.85 -8.21 7.96
N PRO A 173 -24.64 -7.23 8.47
CA PRO A 173 -24.68 -5.80 8.14
C PRO A 173 -23.86 -4.89 9.08
N GLN A 174 -23.03 -5.44 9.97
CA GLN A 174 -22.22 -4.69 10.91
C GLN A 174 -20.95 -4.09 10.29
N ASP A 175 -20.36 -3.14 11.01
CA ASP A 175 -19.04 -2.59 10.69
C ASP A 175 -17.93 -3.55 11.17
N PRO A 176 -17.03 -4.02 10.29
CA PRO A 176 -15.94 -4.92 10.66
C PRO A 176 -14.73 -4.20 11.29
N LEU A 177 -14.72 -2.87 11.37
CA LEU A 177 -13.62 -2.00 11.83
C LEU A 177 -13.78 -1.48 13.28
N ILE A 178 -14.68 -2.08 14.07
CA ILE A 178 -14.95 -1.65 15.46
C ILE A 178 -14.29 -2.54 16.53
N ASP A 179 -14.01 -3.81 16.22
CA ASP A 179 -13.35 -4.73 17.17
C ASP A 179 -11.84 -4.78 16.91
N THR A 180 -11.11 -3.96 17.67
CA THR A 180 -9.64 -3.89 17.62
C THR A 180 -8.97 -5.27 17.78
N ALA A 181 -9.52 -6.16 18.62
CA ALA A 181 -8.92 -7.47 18.84
C ALA A 181 -9.14 -8.41 17.65
N GLN A 182 -10.30 -8.33 16.99
CA GLN A 182 -10.59 -9.05 15.74
C GLN A 182 -9.72 -8.51 14.60
N CYS A 183 -9.75 -7.19 14.35
CA CYS A 183 -8.91 -6.53 13.36
C CYS A 183 -7.41 -6.85 13.52
N THR A 184 -6.90 -6.99 14.75
CA THR A 184 -5.51 -7.38 14.98
C THR A 184 -5.22 -8.81 14.51
N ARG A 185 -6.14 -9.76 14.75
CA ARG A 185 -6.01 -11.15 14.29
C ARG A 185 -6.11 -11.22 12.76
N ASP A 186 -7.08 -10.52 12.19
CA ASP A 186 -7.27 -10.47 10.74
C ASP A 186 -6.10 -9.81 10.04
N ALA A 187 -5.66 -8.62 10.47
CA ALA A 187 -4.48 -7.95 9.91
C ALA A 187 -3.23 -8.84 9.97
N THR A 188 -3.05 -9.63 11.04
CA THR A 188 -1.93 -10.59 11.15
C THR A 188 -2.04 -11.70 10.10
N ARG A 189 -3.20 -12.36 9.97
CA ARG A 189 -3.41 -13.43 8.98
C ARG A 189 -3.42 -12.91 7.54
N MET A 190 -3.95 -11.70 7.34
CA MET A 190 -3.90 -10.97 6.07
C MET A 190 -2.46 -10.68 5.66
N ALA A 191 -1.60 -10.22 6.58
CA ALA A 191 -0.17 -10.03 6.33
C ALA A 191 0.58 -11.35 6.04
N GLU A 192 0.19 -12.47 6.66
CA GLU A 192 0.76 -13.79 6.30
C GLU A 192 0.40 -14.27 4.89
N LEU A 193 -0.77 -13.87 4.40
CA LEU A 193 -1.21 -14.10 3.02
C LEU A 193 -0.56 -13.08 2.06
N GLY A 194 -0.23 -11.90 2.59
CA GLY A 194 0.48 -10.80 1.94
C GLY A 194 -0.36 -9.52 1.77
N THR A 195 -1.62 -9.52 2.19
CA THR A 195 -2.58 -8.44 1.92
C THR A 195 -1.99 -7.04 2.17
N ASN A 196 -2.10 -6.13 1.19
CA ASN A 196 -1.69 -4.72 1.30
C ASN A 196 -2.88 -3.74 1.18
N ALA A 197 -4.08 -4.23 0.87
CA ALA A 197 -5.29 -3.43 0.81
C ALA A 197 -6.50 -4.24 1.26
N ILE A 198 -7.46 -3.57 1.90
CA ILE A 198 -8.81 -4.09 2.09
C ILE A 198 -9.84 -3.13 1.51
N ARG A 199 -10.95 -3.69 1.02
CA ARG A 199 -12.17 -2.94 0.70
C ARG A 199 -13.20 -3.17 1.79
N VAL A 200 -13.78 -2.09 2.32
CA VAL A 200 -14.79 -2.15 3.39
C VAL A 200 -16.06 -1.46 2.92
N TYR A 201 -17.13 -2.26 2.82
CA TYR A 201 -18.37 -1.89 2.14
C TYR A 201 -19.30 -1.04 3.01
N HIS A 202 -19.29 -1.26 4.33
CA HIS A 202 -20.19 -0.60 5.27
C HIS A 202 -19.46 -0.28 6.58
N VAL A 203 -19.61 0.96 7.03
CA VAL A 203 -19.03 1.47 8.28
C VAL A 203 -20.03 2.36 9.04
N ASP A 204 -19.90 2.39 10.37
CA ASP A 204 -20.63 3.30 11.25
C ASP A 204 -19.77 4.52 11.56
N PRO A 205 -20.02 5.69 10.93
CA PRO A 205 -19.21 6.90 11.15
C PRO A 205 -19.33 7.47 12.58
N GLN A 206 -20.08 6.85 13.49
CA GLN A 206 -20.13 7.22 14.92
C GLN A 206 -19.35 6.25 15.82
N ALA A 207 -18.85 5.14 15.28
CA ALA A 207 -18.01 4.19 16.00
C ALA A 207 -16.55 4.66 16.12
N ASN A 208 -15.75 3.95 16.90
CA ASN A 208 -14.32 4.23 17.06
C ASN A 208 -13.48 3.21 16.29
N HIS A 209 -12.86 3.66 15.20
CA HIS A 209 -12.04 2.82 14.32
C HIS A 209 -10.55 2.85 14.66
N ASP A 210 -10.09 3.69 15.61
CA ASP A 210 -8.67 3.98 15.84
C ASP A 210 -7.81 2.72 16.03
N GLY A 211 -8.33 1.73 16.76
CA GLY A 211 -7.62 0.48 17.01
C GLY A 211 -7.54 -0.45 15.79
N CYS A 212 -8.60 -0.52 14.97
CA CYS A 212 -8.59 -1.30 13.73
C CYS A 212 -7.74 -0.63 12.66
N MET A 213 -7.90 0.68 12.46
CA MET A 213 -7.10 1.46 11.51
C MET A 213 -5.61 1.38 11.86
N LYS A 214 -5.27 1.44 13.15
CA LYS A 214 -3.89 1.19 13.61
C LYS A 214 -3.43 -0.25 13.33
N ALA A 215 -4.24 -1.27 13.61
CA ALA A 215 -3.86 -2.66 13.36
C ALA A 215 -3.56 -2.93 11.88
N PHE A 216 -4.38 -2.39 10.97
CA PHE A 216 -4.11 -2.46 9.53
C PHE A 216 -2.90 -1.62 9.11
N ALA A 217 -2.73 -0.40 9.65
CA ALA A 217 -1.58 0.44 9.36
C ALA A 217 -0.24 -0.18 9.80
N ASP A 218 -0.20 -0.77 11.01
CA ASP A 218 0.97 -1.50 11.54
C ASP A 218 1.32 -2.73 10.68
N ALA A 219 0.33 -3.31 10.00
CA ALA A 219 0.49 -4.42 9.05
C ALA A 219 0.78 -3.97 7.60
N GLY A 220 0.83 -2.66 7.31
CA GLY A 220 1.04 -2.14 5.95
C GLY A 220 -0.21 -2.16 5.05
N ILE A 221 -1.40 -2.38 5.63
CA ILE A 221 -2.67 -2.54 4.93
C ILE A 221 -3.40 -1.19 4.81
N TYR A 222 -3.78 -0.87 3.58
CA TYR A 222 -4.57 0.31 3.22
C TYR A 222 -6.06 0.00 3.09
N LEU A 223 -6.91 1.00 3.26
CA LEU A 223 -8.35 0.87 3.14
C LEU A 223 -8.89 1.62 1.92
N PHE A 224 -9.76 0.94 1.18
CA PHE A 224 -10.73 1.56 0.28
C PHE A 224 -12.10 1.42 0.92
N VAL A 225 -12.76 2.54 1.21
CA VAL A 225 -13.99 2.56 2.01
C VAL A 225 -15.16 3.03 1.14
N ASP A 226 -16.23 2.24 1.08
CA ASP A 226 -17.47 2.64 0.44
C ASP A 226 -18.22 3.64 1.35
N LEU A 227 -18.69 4.75 0.78
CA LEU A 227 -19.33 5.85 1.51
C LEU A 227 -20.83 5.62 1.74
N ASP A 228 -21.43 4.76 0.94
CA ASP A 228 -22.82 4.32 1.05
C ASP A 228 -23.01 3.15 2.02
N THR A 229 -24.25 2.96 2.44
CA THR A 229 -24.72 1.73 3.04
C THR A 229 -26.14 1.43 2.56
N PHE A 230 -26.76 0.35 3.05
CA PHE A 230 -28.01 -0.23 2.54
C PHE A 230 -29.18 0.75 2.37
N ASP A 231 -29.21 1.84 3.15
CA ASP A 231 -30.26 2.86 3.15
C ASP A 231 -29.92 4.13 2.34
N THR A 232 -28.69 4.23 1.82
CA THR A 232 -28.14 5.45 1.21
C THR A 232 -27.47 5.24 -0.14
N GLN A 233 -27.29 3.98 -0.57
CA GLN A 233 -26.87 3.61 -1.93
C GLN A 233 -27.73 4.28 -3.02
N ILE A 234 -27.12 4.60 -4.16
CA ILE A 234 -27.84 5.11 -5.33
C ILE A 234 -28.57 3.93 -5.99
N SER A 235 -29.89 4.03 -6.17
CA SER A 235 -30.67 3.01 -6.86
C SER A 235 -30.53 3.13 -8.38
N GLN A 236 -30.45 2.00 -9.09
CA GLN A 236 -30.49 1.98 -10.55
C GLN A 236 -31.81 2.49 -11.12
N ASP A 237 -32.92 1.99 -10.57
CA ASP A 237 -34.26 2.11 -11.19
C ASP A 237 -34.97 3.43 -10.84
N ASN A 238 -34.54 4.07 -9.75
CA ASN A 238 -34.94 5.43 -9.39
C ASN A 238 -33.72 6.18 -8.82
N PRO A 239 -32.78 6.58 -9.69
CA PRO A 239 -31.54 7.18 -9.25
C PRO A 239 -31.81 8.55 -8.64
N GLN A 240 -31.23 8.77 -7.47
CA GLN A 240 -31.34 10.01 -6.72
C GLN A 240 -29.99 10.30 -6.06
N TRP A 241 -29.76 11.59 -5.85
CA TRP A 241 -28.65 12.12 -5.08
C TRP A 241 -29.21 13.25 -4.22
N ASP A 242 -29.60 12.90 -3.00
CA ASP A 242 -30.30 13.78 -2.07
C ASP A 242 -29.45 14.16 -0.84
N GLN A 243 -30.01 15.07 -0.03
CA GLN A 243 -29.34 15.58 1.16
C GLN A 243 -29.02 14.48 2.20
N SER A 244 -29.84 13.43 2.31
CA SER A 244 -29.63 12.33 3.26
C SER A 244 -28.45 11.46 2.83
N GLN A 245 -28.35 11.16 1.53
CA GLN A 245 -27.21 10.43 0.97
C GLN A 245 -25.92 11.24 1.13
N PHE A 246 -25.95 12.54 0.78
CA PHE A 246 -24.81 13.43 0.93
C PHE A 246 -24.38 13.59 2.40
N ASP A 247 -25.31 13.73 3.34
CA ASP A 247 -25.00 13.83 4.77
C ASP A 247 -24.39 12.54 5.33
N ARG A 248 -24.86 11.36 4.90
CA ARG A 248 -24.24 10.08 5.30
C ARG A 248 -22.83 9.92 4.73
N PHE A 249 -22.64 10.20 3.44
CA PHE A 249 -21.33 10.06 2.79
C PHE A 249 -20.31 11.02 3.41
N LYS A 250 -20.71 12.25 3.75
CA LYS A 250 -19.85 13.20 4.48
C LYS A 250 -19.45 12.69 5.86
N ALA A 251 -20.38 12.07 6.60
CA ALA A 251 -20.06 11.51 7.92
C ALA A 251 -18.99 10.40 7.84
N VAL A 252 -19.05 9.53 6.82
CA VAL A 252 -18.02 8.51 6.57
C VAL A 252 -16.69 9.16 6.14
N LEU A 253 -16.72 10.15 5.24
CA LEU A 253 -15.52 10.89 4.85
C LEU A 253 -14.84 11.57 6.05
N ASP A 254 -15.60 12.32 6.86
CA ASP A 254 -15.11 13.07 8.02
C ASP A 254 -14.39 12.15 9.02
N GLU A 255 -14.93 10.95 9.24
CA GLU A 255 -14.37 9.94 10.14
C GLU A 255 -13.12 9.25 9.55
N PHE A 256 -13.14 8.85 8.28
CA PHE A 256 -12.05 8.05 7.71
C PHE A 256 -10.90 8.85 7.09
N GLN A 257 -11.09 10.14 6.75
CA GLN A 257 -10.03 10.96 6.14
C GLN A 257 -8.82 11.20 7.06
N LYS A 258 -9.03 11.10 8.39
CA LYS A 258 -8.01 11.35 9.42
C LYS A 258 -6.93 10.27 9.51
N TYR A 259 -7.11 9.13 8.86
CA TYR A 259 -6.17 8.01 8.87
C TYR A 259 -5.30 8.01 7.60
N ASP A 260 -3.99 7.86 7.76
CA ASP A 260 -3.03 7.90 6.64
C ASP A 260 -3.19 6.71 5.68
N ASN A 261 -3.62 5.56 6.19
CA ASN A 261 -3.86 4.35 5.40
C ASN A 261 -5.23 4.31 4.69
N THR A 262 -6.08 5.34 4.81
CA THR A 262 -7.24 5.49 3.93
C THR A 262 -6.75 5.89 2.53
N ALA A 263 -6.79 4.96 1.58
CA ALA A 263 -6.24 5.10 0.23
C ALA A 263 -7.25 5.60 -0.80
N GLY A 264 -8.55 5.37 -0.59
CA GLY A 264 -9.60 5.84 -1.49
C GLY A 264 -11.00 5.66 -0.93
N PHE A 265 -11.96 6.37 -1.52
CA PHE A 265 -13.38 6.25 -1.21
C PHE A 265 -14.18 5.84 -2.44
N PHE A 266 -15.16 4.96 -2.28
CA PHE A 266 -16.16 4.67 -3.30
C PHE A 266 -17.45 5.47 -3.04
N VAL A 267 -18.01 6.12 -4.06
CA VAL A 267 -19.34 6.78 -4.00
C VAL A 267 -20.51 5.86 -4.42
N GLY A 268 -20.25 4.55 -4.45
CA GLY A 268 -21.24 3.54 -4.79
C GLY A 268 -20.60 2.26 -5.29
N ASN A 269 -21.28 1.15 -5.00
CA ASN A 269 -20.99 -0.17 -5.52
C ASN A 269 -22.12 -0.64 -6.45
N GLU A 270 -21.76 -1.08 -7.66
CA GLU A 270 -22.66 -1.75 -8.62
C GLU A 270 -24.02 -1.04 -8.87
N VAL A 271 -24.07 0.29 -8.75
CA VAL A 271 -25.27 1.12 -9.00
C VAL A 271 -25.92 0.85 -10.38
N LEU A 272 -25.15 0.33 -11.33
CA LEU A 272 -25.60 -0.14 -12.63
C LEU A 272 -25.36 -1.66 -12.75
N THR A 273 -26.43 -2.45 -12.62
CA THR A 273 -26.42 -3.93 -12.72
C THR A 273 -27.06 -4.48 -13.99
N THR A 274 -27.74 -3.65 -14.79
CA THR A 274 -28.29 -4.03 -16.10
C THR A 274 -27.97 -2.99 -17.17
N LYS A 275 -28.14 -3.35 -18.45
CA LYS A 275 -27.94 -2.43 -19.58
C LYS A 275 -28.88 -1.21 -19.53
N GLU A 276 -30.07 -1.37 -18.95
CA GLU A 276 -31.03 -0.29 -18.71
C GLU A 276 -30.54 0.70 -17.65
N GLY A 277 -29.57 0.33 -16.81
CA GLY A 277 -29.08 1.15 -15.70
C GLY A 277 -28.30 2.41 -16.06
N SER A 278 -27.92 2.60 -17.34
CA SER A 278 -27.13 3.77 -17.77
C SER A 278 -27.62 5.15 -17.28
N PRO A 279 -28.94 5.44 -17.13
CA PRO A 279 -29.43 6.70 -16.56
C PRO A 279 -28.99 7.00 -15.11
N ALA A 280 -28.48 6.03 -14.35
CA ALA A 280 -27.95 6.25 -13.01
C ALA A 280 -26.51 6.80 -12.99
N ALA A 281 -25.73 6.64 -14.07
CA ALA A 281 -24.34 7.09 -14.13
C ALA A 281 -24.10 8.60 -13.86
N PRO A 282 -24.98 9.54 -14.26
CA PRO A 282 -24.86 10.95 -13.88
C PRO A 282 -24.94 11.19 -12.36
N TYR A 283 -25.69 10.35 -11.63
CA TYR A 283 -25.85 10.47 -10.17
C TYR A 283 -24.60 10.00 -9.43
N VAL A 284 -23.92 8.95 -9.94
CA VAL A 284 -22.59 8.53 -9.46
C VAL A 284 -21.57 9.67 -9.60
N LEU A 285 -21.56 10.39 -10.73
CA LEU A 285 -20.68 11.55 -10.90
C LEU A 285 -21.10 12.76 -10.06
N ALA A 286 -22.41 12.98 -9.83
CA ALA A 286 -22.87 14.03 -8.93
C ALA A 286 -22.40 13.79 -7.49
N ALA A 287 -22.48 12.54 -7.00
CA ALA A 287 -21.96 12.14 -5.70
C ALA A 287 -20.43 12.35 -5.61
N ALA A 288 -19.67 11.90 -6.62
CA ALA A 288 -18.22 12.11 -6.67
C ALA A 288 -17.85 13.61 -6.67
N ARG A 289 -18.52 14.43 -7.48
CA ARG A 289 -18.33 15.89 -7.55
C ARG A 289 -18.56 16.54 -6.20
N ASP A 290 -19.69 16.25 -5.56
CA ASP A 290 -20.10 16.94 -4.33
C ASP A 290 -19.28 16.49 -3.11
N ILE A 291 -18.86 15.23 -3.05
CA ILE A 291 -17.95 14.72 -2.02
C ILE A 291 -16.52 15.26 -2.20
N LYS A 292 -16.01 15.35 -3.44
CA LYS A 292 -14.73 16.01 -3.72
C LYS A 292 -14.78 17.49 -3.35
N ALA A 293 -15.85 18.20 -3.70
CA ALA A 293 -16.03 19.60 -3.34
C ALA A 293 -16.01 19.82 -1.81
N TYR A 294 -16.72 18.98 -1.05
CA TYR A 294 -16.73 19.05 0.41
C TYR A 294 -15.38 18.68 1.05
N ARG A 295 -14.70 17.63 0.55
CA ARG A 295 -13.32 17.27 0.95
C ARG A 295 -12.36 18.47 0.80
N ASP A 296 -12.46 19.17 -0.33
CA ASP A 296 -11.57 20.27 -0.68
C ASP A 296 -11.94 21.55 0.12
N GLU A 297 -13.24 21.82 0.35
CA GLU A 297 -13.74 22.89 1.25
C GLU A 297 -13.22 22.72 2.68
N LYS A 298 -13.19 21.48 3.19
CA LYS A 298 -12.66 21.14 4.51
C LYS A 298 -11.14 21.17 4.61
N HIS A 299 -10.44 21.31 3.50
CA HIS A 299 -8.98 21.21 3.40
C HIS A 299 -8.43 19.87 3.90
N TYR A 300 -9.18 18.78 3.67
CA TYR A 300 -8.70 17.43 3.95
C TYR A 300 -7.60 17.00 2.97
N ARG A 301 -6.93 15.90 3.27
CA ARG A 301 -6.03 15.24 2.32
C ARG A 301 -6.81 14.92 1.04
N ASN A 302 -6.18 15.09 -0.13
CA ASN A 302 -6.76 14.78 -1.44
C ASN A 302 -6.85 13.25 -1.66
N ILE A 303 -7.63 12.57 -0.83
CA ILE A 303 -7.93 11.14 -0.92
C ILE A 303 -8.76 10.91 -2.18
N PRO A 304 -8.32 10.05 -3.12
CA PRO A 304 -9.06 9.75 -4.34
C PRO A 304 -10.50 9.29 -4.07
N VAL A 305 -11.44 9.78 -4.87
CA VAL A 305 -12.86 9.35 -4.87
C VAL A 305 -13.21 8.65 -6.19
N GLY A 306 -13.72 7.43 -6.12
CA GLY A 306 -13.98 6.56 -7.28
C GLY A 306 -15.29 5.77 -7.17
N TYR A 307 -15.45 4.76 -8.03
CA TYR A 307 -16.67 3.95 -8.16
C TYR A 307 -16.30 2.50 -8.49
N SER A 308 -17.07 1.55 -7.93
CA SER A 308 -16.97 0.13 -8.22
C SER A 308 -18.12 -0.29 -9.14
N ALA A 309 -17.80 -0.69 -10.37
CA ALA A 309 -18.78 -1.10 -11.37
C ALA A 309 -19.00 -2.62 -11.40
N ALA A 310 -20.23 -3.05 -11.66
CA ALA A 310 -20.52 -4.41 -12.08
C ALA A 310 -20.03 -4.66 -13.52
N ASP A 311 -19.68 -5.90 -13.83
CA ASP A 311 -19.22 -6.27 -15.18
C ASP A 311 -20.37 -6.47 -16.18
N ILE A 312 -20.99 -5.36 -16.62
CA ILE A 312 -22.10 -5.38 -17.57
C ILE A 312 -21.57 -5.18 -18.99
N ALA A 313 -21.49 -6.26 -19.77
CA ALA A 313 -20.92 -6.29 -21.13
C ALA A 313 -21.53 -5.24 -22.07
N GLU A 314 -22.85 -5.00 -22.03
CA GLU A 314 -23.51 -3.98 -22.86
C GLU A 314 -23.20 -2.53 -22.46
N LEU A 315 -22.70 -2.30 -21.24
CA LEU A 315 -22.25 -0.99 -20.77
C LEU A 315 -20.74 -0.79 -20.91
N ARG A 316 -19.98 -1.85 -21.17
CA ARG A 316 -18.52 -1.81 -21.41
C ARG A 316 -18.20 -1.29 -22.83
N PRO A 317 -17.20 -0.40 -23.03
CA PRO A 317 -16.50 0.46 -22.05
C PRO A 317 -17.19 1.83 -21.86
N MET A 318 -18.47 1.97 -22.23
CA MET A 318 -19.19 3.25 -22.22
C MET A 318 -19.31 3.83 -20.81
N LEU A 319 -19.66 3.00 -19.80
CA LEU A 319 -19.73 3.43 -18.40
C LEU A 319 -18.37 3.93 -17.89
N GLN A 320 -17.32 3.11 -18.05
CA GLN A 320 -15.94 3.47 -17.71
C GLN A 320 -15.54 4.81 -18.34
N ASN A 321 -15.73 4.95 -19.66
CA ASN A 321 -15.36 6.19 -20.36
C ASN A 321 -16.20 7.39 -19.91
N TYR A 322 -17.51 7.24 -19.67
CA TYR A 322 -18.36 8.32 -19.19
C TYR A 322 -17.87 8.90 -17.85
N LEU A 323 -17.47 8.02 -16.93
CA LEU A 323 -17.03 8.40 -15.58
C LEU A 323 -15.69 9.17 -15.54
N ALA A 324 -14.96 9.20 -16.66
CA ALA A 324 -13.68 9.91 -16.79
C ALA A 324 -13.63 10.96 -17.92
N CYS A 325 -14.74 11.19 -18.66
CA CYS A 325 -14.71 12.01 -19.88
C CYS A 325 -14.99 13.51 -19.72
N ARG A 326 -15.57 13.93 -18.58
CA ARG A 326 -16.02 15.31 -18.38
C ARG A 326 -14.84 16.31 -18.49
N PRO A 327 -15.01 17.49 -19.12
CA PRO A 327 -13.93 18.48 -19.23
C PRO A 327 -13.42 18.99 -17.89
N ASP A 328 -14.30 19.11 -16.89
CA ASP A 328 -13.96 19.51 -15.53
C ASP A 328 -13.36 18.32 -14.73
N PRO A 329 -12.15 18.44 -14.14
CA PRO A 329 -11.62 17.46 -13.19
C PRO A 329 -12.50 17.20 -11.95
N ALA A 330 -13.35 18.15 -11.53
CA ALA A 330 -14.26 17.96 -10.41
C ALA A 330 -15.43 17.02 -10.77
N GLU A 331 -15.87 17.01 -12.04
CA GLU A 331 -16.94 16.16 -12.56
C GLU A 331 -16.48 14.77 -13.05
N ARG A 332 -15.27 14.35 -12.68
CA ARG A 332 -14.70 13.03 -12.99
C ARG A 332 -14.37 12.27 -11.73
N LEU A 333 -14.37 10.94 -11.83
CA LEU A 333 -13.77 10.10 -10.79
C LEU A 333 -12.25 10.29 -10.74
N ASP A 334 -11.67 10.11 -9.55
CA ASP A 334 -10.22 10.06 -9.35
C ASP A 334 -9.65 8.65 -9.61
N PHE A 335 -10.49 7.61 -9.59
CA PHE A 335 -10.19 6.23 -10.03
C PHE A 335 -11.47 5.47 -10.43
N PHE A 336 -11.32 4.36 -11.17
CA PHE A 336 -12.43 3.44 -11.51
C PHE A 336 -12.07 2.01 -11.10
N ALA A 337 -13.03 1.25 -10.60
CA ALA A 337 -12.84 -0.17 -10.32
C ALA A 337 -13.96 -1.03 -10.94
N LEU A 338 -13.64 -2.29 -11.20
CA LEU A 338 -14.55 -3.26 -11.80
C LEU A 338 -14.60 -4.56 -10.99
N ASN A 339 -15.79 -5.06 -10.72
CA ASN A 339 -16.04 -6.36 -10.12
C ASN A 339 -16.02 -7.44 -11.23
N ALA A 340 -14.87 -8.09 -11.42
CA ALA A 340 -14.54 -8.85 -12.63
C ALA A 340 -14.44 -10.37 -12.37
N TYR A 341 -15.59 -11.04 -12.42
CA TYR A 341 -15.71 -12.48 -12.19
C TYR A 341 -15.57 -13.37 -13.46
N GLU A 342 -15.19 -12.80 -14.61
CA GLU A 342 -15.12 -13.52 -15.90
C GLU A 342 -14.11 -14.69 -15.93
N TRP A 343 -13.11 -14.70 -15.04
CA TRP A 343 -12.14 -15.79 -14.93
C TRP A 343 -12.57 -16.85 -13.91
N CYS A 344 -13.07 -17.98 -14.40
CA CYS A 344 -13.44 -19.14 -13.57
C CYS A 344 -12.59 -20.38 -13.91
N GLY A 345 -11.98 -21.00 -12.89
CA GLY A 345 -11.28 -22.29 -13.03
C GLY A 345 -10.01 -22.26 -13.88
N ASP A 346 -9.77 -23.33 -14.64
CA ASP A 346 -8.68 -23.41 -15.62
C ASP A 346 -9.07 -22.60 -16.87
N SER A 347 -8.46 -21.42 -16.99
CA SER A 347 -8.74 -20.43 -18.03
C SER A 347 -7.45 -19.67 -18.38
N SER A 348 -7.55 -18.73 -19.31
CA SER A 348 -6.42 -17.94 -19.82
C SER A 348 -6.82 -16.48 -20.02
N TYR A 349 -5.85 -15.60 -20.22
CA TYR A 349 -6.08 -14.18 -20.50
C TYR A 349 -6.99 -13.94 -21.72
N GLU A 350 -6.86 -14.78 -22.74
CA GLU A 350 -7.70 -14.78 -23.94
C GLU A 350 -9.09 -15.38 -23.66
N GLN A 351 -9.17 -16.53 -22.98
CA GLN A 351 -10.45 -17.25 -22.75
C GLN A 351 -11.36 -16.58 -21.71
N SER A 352 -10.78 -15.90 -20.71
CA SER A 352 -11.51 -15.20 -19.64
C SER A 352 -12.09 -13.84 -20.06
N GLY A 353 -11.84 -13.37 -21.27
CA GLY A 353 -12.22 -12.00 -21.68
C GLY A 353 -11.30 -10.90 -21.15
N TYR A 354 -10.30 -11.21 -20.31
CA TYR A 354 -9.34 -10.23 -19.77
C TYR A 354 -8.54 -9.50 -20.87
N GLN A 355 -8.37 -10.11 -22.05
CA GLN A 355 -7.89 -9.41 -23.23
C GLN A 355 -8.80 -8.24 -23.64
N SER A 356 -10.12 -8.46 -23.69
CA SER A 356 -11.08 -7.41 -24.03
C SER A 356 -11.09 -6.29 -23.00
N LEU A 357 -11.01 -6.64 -21.70
CA LEU A 357 -10.86 -5.65 -20.62
C LEU A 357 -9.59 -4.81 -20.79
N GLN A 358 -8.44 -5.43 -21.09
CA GLN A 358 -7.18 -4.71 -21.32
C GLN A 358 -7.26 -3.79 -22.55
N ASP A 359 -7.81 -4.27 -23.67
CA ASP A 359 -7.96 -3.48 -24.90
C ASP A 359 -8.89 -2.27 -24.67
N GLN A 360 -9.91 -2.42 -23.82
CA GLN A 360 -10.84 -1.36 -23.42
C GLN A 360 -10.25 -0.35 -22.41
N ALA A 361 -9.30 -0.78 -21.58
CA ALA A 361 -8.61 0.06 -20.59
C ALA A 361 -7.32 0.72 -21.13
N ALA A 362 -6.89 0.38 -22.35
CA ALA A 362 -5.69 0.92 -22.96
C ALA A 362 -5.73 2.47 -23.08
N GLY A 363 -4.80 3.15 -22.41
CA GLY A 363 -4.73 4.62 -22.40
C GLY A 363 -5.75 5.32 -21.50
N TYR A 364 -6.46 4.58 -20.63
CA TYR A 364 -7.41 5.17 -19.68
C TYR A 364 -6.70 6.14 -18.70
N PRO A 365 -7.30 7.29 -18.32
CA PRO A 365 -6.55 8.44 -17.79
C PRO A 365 -6.43 8.49 -16.26
N ILE A 366 -7.20 7.67 -15.55
CA ILE A 366 -7.24 7.56 -14.08
C ILE A 366 -6.93 6.12 -13.68
N PRO A 367 -6.50 5.84 -12.44
CA PRO A 367 -6.16 4.49 -12.01
C PRO A 367 -7.36 3.57 -12.19
N ILE A 368 -7.11 2.38 -12.72
CA ILE A 368 -8.10 1.34 -12.94
C ILE A 368 -7.64 0.03 -12.30
N PHE A 369 -8.52 -0.66 -11.58
CA PHE A 369 -8.21 -1.92 -10.91
C PHE A 369 -9.45 -2.82 -10.80
N PHE A 370 -9.28 -4.08 -10.41
CA PHE A 370 -10.41 -4.94 -10.08
C PHE A 370 -10.75 -4.82 -8.59
N SER A 371 -11.93 -4.29 -8.27
CA SER A 371 -12.43 -4.16 -6.90
C SER A 371 -12.88 -5.51 -6.32
N GLU A 372 -13.21 -6.47 -7.18
CA GLU A 372 -13.52 -7.86 -6.82
C GLU A 372 -13.06 -8.81 -7.95
N THR A 373 -12.51 -9.97 -7.56
CA THR A 373 -12.09 -11.09 -8.41
C THR A 373 -12.20 -12.41 -7.63
N GLY A 374 -12.04 -13.56 -8.30
CA GLY A 374 -11.99 -14.87 -7.65
C GLY A 374 -13.28 -15.69 -7.76
N CYS A 375 -13.82 -15.81 -8.97
CA CYS A 375 -15.00 -16.63 -9.31
C CYS A 375 -14.98 -18.02 -8.64
N ASN A 376 -16.06 -18.37 -7.92
CA ASN A 376 -16.17 -19.62 -7.15
C ASN A 376 -16.98 -20.73 -7.83
N VAL A 377 -17.42 -20.53 -9.09
CA VAL A 377 -18.21 -21.49 -9.90
C VAL A 377 -17.44 -22.78 -10.16
N ALA A 378 -16.15 -22.67 -10.47
CA ALA A 378 -15.23 -23.80 -10.58
C ALA A 378 -14.42 -23.90 -9.29
N ARG A 379 -14.39 -25.09 -8.66
CA ARG A 379 -13.67 -25.32 -7.40
C ARG A 379 -12.64 -26.45 -7.50
N PRO A 380 -11.55 -26.38 -6.72
CA PRO A 380 -11.14 -25.25 -5.86
C PRO A 380 -10.75 -24.00 -6.67
N ARG A 381 -10.73 -22.82 -6.03
CA ARG A 381 -10.25 -21.60 -6.68
C ARG A 381 -8.73 -21.65 -6.79
N THR A 382 -8.22 -21.58 -8.02
CA THR A 382 -6.78 -21.64 -8.33
C THR A 382 -6.13 -20.26 -8.44
N PHE A 383 -6.93 -19.20 -8.53
CA PHE A 383 -6.52 -17.79 -8.62
C PHE A 383 -5.50 -17.51 -9.75
N GLY A 384 -5.64 -18.20 -10.89
CA GLY A 384 -4.77 -18.04 -12.06
C GLY A 384 -4.92 -16.68 -12.78
N ASP A 385 -6.04 -16.01 -12.59
CA ASP A 385 -6.30 -14.62 -12.99
C ASP A 385 -5.24 -13.65 -12.45
N GLN A 386 -4.78 -13.88 -11.22
CA GLN A 386 -3.75 -13.07 -10.56
C GLN A 386 -2.43 -13.06 -11.36
N ALA A 387 -2.09 -14.17 -12.02
CA ALA A 387 -0.92 -14.22 -12.89
C ALA A 387 -1.07 -13.36 -14.15
N ALA A 388 -2.30 -13.22 -14.68
CA ALA A 388 -2.58 -12.37 -15.83
C ALA A 388 -2.61 -10.88 -15.46
N ILE A 389 -3.34 -10.52 -14.39
CA ILE A 389 -3.51 -9.14 -13.89
C ILE A 389 -2.16 -8.46 -13.65
N PHE A 390 -1.20 -9.23 -13.13
CA PHE A 390 0.11 -8.71 -12.74
C PHE A 390 1.26 -9.10 -13.66
N GLY A 391 0.97 -9.80 -14.74
CA GLY A 391 1.92 -10.02 -15.83
C GLY A 391 2.08 -8.79 -16.71
N ASP A 392 2.99 -8.90 -17.68
CA ASP A 392 3.38 -7.79 -18.57
C ASP A 392 2.22 -7.25 -19.43
N LYS A 393 1.19 -8.07 -19.68
CA LYS A 393 0.02 -7.68 -20.50
C LYS A 393 -0.91 -6.68 -19.80
N MET A 394 -1.01 -6.69 -18.47
CA MET A 394 -2.02 -5.93 -17.72
C MET A 394 -1.42 -4.95 -16.71
N SER A 395 -0.30 -5.29 -16.04
CA SER A 395 0.30 -4.44 -14.99
C SER A 395 0.76 -3.05 -15.46
N GLY A 396 0.93 -2.84 -16.76
CA GLY A 396 1.16 -1.52 -17.35
C GLY A 396 -0.04 -0.56 -17.21
N THR A 397 -1.26 -1.12 -17.23
CA THR A 397 -2.56 -0.40 -17.22
C THR A 397 -3.28 -0.55 -15.89
N TRP A 398 -3.44 -1.78 -15.42
CA TRP A 398 -4.21 -2.11 -14.22
C TRP A 398 -3.36 -1.90 -12.97
N SER A 399 -3.89 -1.12 -12.04
CA SER A 399 -3.31 -0.82 -10.73
C SER A 399 -3.52 -1.96 -9.72
N GLY A 400 -4.22 -3.04 -10.08
CA GLY A 400 -4.21 -4.29 -9.34
C GLY A 400 -5.59 -4.92 -9.15
N ALA A 401 -5.76 -5.69 -8.07
CA ALA A 401 -6.96 -6.47 -7.83
C ALA A 401 -7.19 -6.76 -6.34
N MET A 402 -8.47 -6.92 -5.99
CA MET A 402 -8.95 -7.39 -4.70
C MET A 402 -9.68 -8.73 -4.87
N ILE A 403 -9.49 -9.65 -3.92
CA ILE A 403 -10.20 -10.94 -3.88
C ILE A 403 -11.48 -10.82 -3.07
N TYR A 404 -12.55 -11.36 -3.61
CA TYR A 404 -13.80 -11.57 -2.89
C TYR A 404 -13.86 -13.01 -2.33
N GLU A 405 -13.84 -13.23 -1.01
CA GLU A 405 -13.72 -12.27 0.09
C GLU A 405 -13.02 -12.87 1.31
N TRP A 406 -12.80 -12.08 2.37
CA TRP A 406 -12.15 -12.57 3.58
C TRP A 406 -12.99 -13.62 4.33
N ILE A 407 -14.19 -13.24 4.74
CA ILE A 407 -15.03 -14.01 5.67
C ILE A 407 -15.90 -14.99 4.89
N GLN A 408 -15.93 -16.25 5.32
CA GLN A 408 -16.87 -17.22 4.77
C GLN A 408 -18.30 -16.94 5.23
N GLU A 409 -19.17 -16.71 4.25
CA GLU A 409 -20.62 -16.58 4.43
C GLU A 409 -21.40 -17.61 3.58
N THR A 410 -22.72 -17.42 3.47
CA THR A 410 -23.64 -18.25 2.66
C THR A 410 -23.38 -18.19 1.16
N ASN A 411 -22.70 -17.15 0.68
CA ASN A 411 -22.26 -16.96 -0.71
C ASN A 411 -21.05 -17.83 -1.09
N ASP A 412 -20.44 -18.47 -0.10
CA ASP A 412 -19.43 -19.50 -0.25
C ASP A 412 -18.09 -18.98 -0.84
N TYR A 413 -17.75 -17.70 -0.63
CA TYR A 413 -16.57 -17.00 -1.20
C TYR A 413 -15.38 -16.80 -0.24
N GLY A 414 -15.49 -17.18 1.03
CA GLY A 414 -14.50 -16.83 2.05
C GLY A 414 -13.12 -17.47 1.89
N LEU A 415 -12.10 -16.78 2.39
CA LEU A 415 -10.73 -17.27 2.53
C LEU A 415 -10.47 -17.83 3.94
N ILE A 416 -11.19 -17.32 4.96
CA ILE A 416 -11.12 -17.81 6.34
C ILE A 416 -12.52 -18.05 6.94
N ASN A 417 -12.55 -18.75 8.07
CA ASN A 417 -13.68 -18.79 8.99
C ASN A 417 -13.20 -18.50 10.42
N TYR A 418 -14.07 -17.99 11.28
CA TYR A 418 -13.76 -17.74 12.70
C TYR A 418 -14.11 -18.89 13.65
N GLY A 419 -14.63 -19.99 13.10
CA GLY A 419 -15.14 -21.12 13.85
C GLY A 419 -15.95 -22.07 12.97
N PRO A 420 -16.31 -23.26 13.49
CA PRO A 420 -17.11 -24.23 12.75
C PRO A 420 -18.49 -23.67 12.41
N LEU A 421 -19.07 -24.16 11.31
CA LEU A 421 -20.45 -23.86 10.92
C LEU A 421 -21.41 -24.30 12.05
N ALA A 422 -22.27 -23.38 12.48
CA ALA A 422 -23.19 -23.55 13.60
C ALA A 422 -24.63 -23.20 13.16
N PRO A 423 -25.24 -23.98 12.24
CA PRO A 423 -26.54 -23.66 11.65
C PRO A 423 -27.68 -23.71 12.67
N ASP A 424 -27.52 -24.50 13.73
CA ASP A 424 -28.48 -24.66 14.83
C ASP A 424 -28.24 -23.67 15.99
N ALA A 425 -27.39 -22.64 15.80
CA ALA A 425 -27.16 -21.63 16.83
C ALA A 425 -28.46 -20.88 17.18
N PRO A 426 -28.77 -20.66 18.48
CA PRO A 426 -29.99 -19.97 18.85
C PRO A 426 -29.95 -18.51 18.36
N PRO A 427 -31.07 -17.92 17.87
CA PRO A 427 -31.11 -16.55 17.34
C PRO A 427 -30.66 -15.45 18.32
N THR A 428 -30.55 -15.76 19.61
CA THR A 428 -30.00 -14.88 20.64
C THR A 428 -28.47 -14.82 20.67
N ASN A 429 -27.78 -15.68 19.93
CA ASN A 429 -26.32 -15.69 19.85
C ASN A 429 -25.84 -14.64 18.84
N THR A 430 -25.58 -13.42 19.30
CA THR A 430 -25.11 -12.31 18.46
C THR A 430 -23.74 -12.53 17.82
N LEU A 431 -23.02 -13.59 18.19
CA LEU A 431 -21.74 -13.97 17.57
C LEU A 431 -21.89 -14.96 16.40
N VAL A 432 -23.11 -15.45 16.13
CA VAL A 432 -23.39 -16.34 14.99
C VAL A 432 -24.54 -15.77 14.18
N GLN A 433 -24.30 -15.50 12.90
CA GLN A 433 -25.30 -15.00 11.96
C GLN A 433 -25.25 -15.85 10.69
N ASP A 434 -26.41 -16.29 10.22
CA ASP A 434 -26.59 -17.22 9.09
C ASP A 434 -25.85 -18.56 9.23
N GLY A 435 -25.59 -18.97 10.48
CA GLY A 435 -24.82 -20.17 10.84
C GLY A 435 -23.31 -19.95 10.86
N PHE A 436 -22.80 -18.77 10.52
CA PHE A 436 -21.38 -18.44 10.51
C PHE A 436 -20.98 -17.67 11.77
N THR A 437 -19.86 -18.07 12.38
CA THR A 437 -19.28 -17.36 13.53
C THR A 437 -18.67 -16.05 13.05
N ARG A 438 -18.97 -14.94 13.74
CA ARG A 438 -18.67 -13.56 13.31
C ARG A 438 -17.46 -12.92 14.01
N GLN A 439 -16.85 -13.62 14.96
CA GLN A 439 -15.64 -13.20 15.68
C GLN A 439 -14.87 -14.44 16.15
N GLY A 440 -13.54 -14.47 16.01
CA GLY A 440 -12.69 -15.58 16.44
C GLY A 440 -11.28 -15.55 15.84
N GLU A 441 -10.60 -16.68 15.88
CA GLU A 441 -9.30 -16.86 15.20
C GLU A 441 -9.53 -17.12 13.70
N PRO A 442 -8.99 -16.29 12.79
CA PRO A 442 -9.14 -16.49 11.34
C PRO A 442 -8.43 -17.77 10.90
N THR A 443 -9.23 -18.82 10.71
CA THR A 443 -8.82 -20.16 10.32
C THR A 443 -8.89 -20.29 8.79
N PRO A 444 -7.76 -20.53 8.09
CA PRO A 444 -7.72 -20.71 6.64
C PRO A 444 -8.68 -21.77 6.11
N ILE A 445 -9.37 -21.45 5.01
CA ILE A 445 -10.16 -22.41 4.24
C ILE A 445 -9.29 -23.03 3.15
N SER A 446 -9.10 -24.34 3.24
CA SER A 446 -8.26 -25.09 2.31
C SER A 446 -9.11 -25.64 1.14
N PRO A 447 -8.60 -25.62 -0.10
CA PRO A 447 -7.27 -25.17 -0.51
C PRO A 447 -7.22 -23.69 -0.96
N ASP A 448 -8.33 -22.96 -0.96
CA ASP A 448 -8.41 -21.62 -1.55
C ASP A 448 -7.40 -20.62 -0.93
N PHE A 449 -7.27 -20.58 0.40
CA PHE A 449 -6.28 -19.71 1.07
C PHE A 449 -4.84 -20.05 0.66
N ASP A 450 -4.52 -21.34 0.60
CA ASP A 450 -3.17 -21.83 0.25
C ASP A 450 -2.86 -21.60 -1.24
N ASN A 451 -3.84 -21.80 -2.12
CA ASN A 451 -3.73 -21.53 -3.56
C ASN A 451 -3.47 -20.04 -3.81
N LEU A 452 -4.22 -19.16 -3.13
CA LEU A 452 -4.05 -17.72 -3.26
C LEU A 452 -2.66 -17.29 -2.77
N LYS A 453 -2.25 -17.77 -1.60
CA LYS A 453 -0.91 -17.54 -1.03
C LYS A 453 0.21 -18.00 -1.97
N ALA A 454 0.03 -19.16 -2.62
CA ALA A 454 1.01 -19.69 -3.56
C ALA A 454 1.14 -18.84 -4.83
N GLN A 455 0.03 -18.33 -5.39
CA GLN A 455 0.07 -17.36 -6.50
C GLN A 455 0.84 -16.11 -6.06
N TRP A 456 0.40 -15.49 -4.97
CA TRP A 456 0.87 -14.18 -4.51
C TRP A 456 2.36 -14.17 -4.14
N ALA A 457 2.88 -15.26 -3.57
CA ALA A 457 4.30 -15.39 -3.19
C ALA A 457 5.29 -15.23 -4.37
N THR A 458 4.87 -15.47 -5.61
CA THR A 458 5.74 -15.38 -6.80
C THR A 458 5.68 -14.03 -7.51
N LEU A 459 4.73 -13.19 -7.12
CA LEU A 459 4.04 -12.33 -8.05
C LEU A 459 4.41 -10.86 -7.78
N ASN A 460 5.28 -10.27 -8.62
CA ASN A 460 5.92 -8.97 -8.35
C ASN A 460 5.92 -8.05 -9.60
N PRO A 461 4.91 -7.19 -9.81
CA PRO A 461 4.87 -6.29 -10.95
C PRO A 461 5.93 -5.19 -10.81
N THR A 462 6.56 -4.82 -11.92
CA THR A 462 7.52 -3.70 -11.92
C THR A 462 6.76 -2.40 -12.15
N GLY A 463 6.75 -1.54 -11.12
CA GLY A 463 6.18 -0.20 -11.22
C GLY A 463 7.12 0.83 -11.83
N VAL A 464 6.58 1.99 -12.18
CA VAL A 464 7.33 3.17 -12.63
C VAL A 464 7.60 4.13 -11.45
N ALA A 465 8.73 4.82 -11.44
CA ALA A 465 8.96 5.89 -10.47
C ALA A 465 8.15 7.15 -10.84
N LEU A 466 7.59 7.82 -9.84
CA LEU A 466 6.77 9.03 -10.03
C LEU A 466 7.56 10.19 -10.66
N SER A 467 8.88 10.24 -10.49
CA SER A 467 9.77 11.17 -11.20
C SER A 467 9.65 11.03 -12.71
N ASP A 468 9.65 9.78 -13.19
CA ASP A 468 9.76 9.43 -14.60
C ASP A 468 8.36 9.47 -15.23
N TYR A 469 7.37 8.94 -14.52
CA TYR A 469 5.98 8.96 -14.92
C TYR A 469 5.41 10.37 -15.05
N ARG A 470 5.84 11.33 -14.21
CA ARG A 470 5.38 12.74 -14.28
C ARG A 470 5.64 13.42 -15.62
N ALA A 471 6.64 12.98 -16.40
CA ALA A 471 6.82 13.50 -17.76
C ALA A 471 5.65 13.09 -18.69
N SER A 472 5.15 11.86 -18.54
CA SER A 472 4.09 11.29 -19.37
C SER A 472 2.67 11.79 -19.03
N THR A 473 2.43 12.27 -17.80
CA THR A 473 1.08 12.72 -17.39
C THR A 473 0.55 13.88 -18.24
N SER A 474 1.45 14.69 -18.80
CA SER A 474 1.11 15.78 -19.73
C SER A 474 0.45 15.30 -21.05
N THR A 475 0.60 14.02 -21.39
CA THR A 475 -0.01 13.40 -22.59
C THR A 475 -1.31 12.67 -22.29
N ILE A 476 -1.73 12.59 -21.03
CA ILE A 476 -2.96 11.92 -20.61
C ILE A 476 -4.14 12.87 -20.83
N SER A 477 -4.98 12.56 -21.83
CA SER A 477 -6.26 13.23 -22.07
C SER A 477 -7.43 12.38 -21.56
N PRO A 478 -8.51 12.98 -21.00
CA PRO A 478 -9.73 12.24 -20.73
C PRO A 478 -10.31 11.58 -22.00
N PRO A 479 -10.95 10.41 -21.91
CA PRO A 479 -11.60 9.76 -23.05
C PRO A 479 -12.74 10.63 -23.58
N LYS A 480 -13.13 10.41 -24.84
CA LYS A 480 -14.34 11.01 -25.38
C LYS A 480 -15.55 10.43 -24.64
N CYS A 481 -16.48 11.27 -24.19
CA CYS A 481 -17.73 10.79 -23.63
C CYS A 481 -18.50 9.91 -24.65
N PRO A 482 -19.09 8.78 -24.22
CA PRO A 482 -19.97 8.00 -25.09
C PRO A 482 -21.17 8.84 -25.53
N ALA A 483 -21.52 8.75 -26.81
CA ALA A 483 -22.77 9.30 -27.31
C ALA A 483 -23.93 8.40 -26.88
N SER A 484 -25.12 8.97 -26.70
CA SER A 484 -26.34 8.19 -26.48
C SER A 484 -26.63 7.30 -27.70
N THR A 485 -27.00 6.04 -27.44
CA THR A 485 -27.27 5.01 -28.44
C THR A 485 -28.62 4.33 -28.14
N PRO A 486 -29.57 4.25 -29.11
CA PRO A 486 -30.84 3.57 -28.91
C PRO A 486 -30.66 2.11 -28.46
N GLY A 487 -31.27 1.75 -27.33
CA GLY A 487 -31.21 0.39 -26.76
C GLY A 487 -29.89 0.00 -26.10
N GLY A 488 -28.95 0.94 -25.94
CA GLY A 488 -27.68 0.76 -25.23
C GLY A 488 -27.47 1.88 -24.20
N TRP A 489 -26.41 2.66 -24.37
CA TRP A 489 -26.10 3.79 -23.51
C TRP A 489 -27.14 4.93 -23.63
N ALA A 490 -27.91 5.19 -22.58
CA ALA A 490 -29.02 6.15 -22.61
C ALA A 490 -28.67 7.58 -22.14
N VAL A 491 -27.43 7.84 -21.69
CA VAL A 491 -27.04 9.16 -21.16
C VAL A 491 -26.58 10.09 -22.27
N ASP A 492 -27.15 11.30 -22.32
CA ASP A 492 -26.59 12.42 -23.06
C ASP A 492 -25.40 13.02 -22.30
N PRO A 493 -24.16 12.97 -22.84
CA PRO A 493 -22.99 13.52 -22.17
C PRO A 493 -22.93 15.06 -22.19
N SER A 494 -23.77 15.74 -22.98
CA SER A 494 -23.84 17.21 -23.00
C SER A 494 -24.74 17.79 -21.90
N SER A 495 -25.64 16.98 -21.35
CA SER A 495 -26.47 17.35 -20.20
C SER A 495 -25.61 17.55 -18.94
N PRO A 496 -25.93 18.55 -18.09
CA PRO A 496 -25.24 18.77 -16.83
C PRO A 496 -25.46 17.60 -15.87
N LEU A 497 -24.53 17.41 -14.92
CA LEU A 497 -24.75 16.46 -13.83
C LEU A 497 -25.89 16.93 -12.91
N PRO A 498 -26.68 16.01 -12.32
CA PRO A 498 -27.71 16.36 -11.37
C PRO A 498 -27.21 17.27 -10.24
N THR A 499 -28.06 18.22 -9.82
CA THR A 499 -27.84 18.98 -8.58
C THR A 499 -28.38 18.21 -7.39
N LEU A 500 -27.79 18.41 -6.21
CA LEU A 500 -28.27 17.81 -4.96
C LEU A 500 -29.79 18.03 -4.77
N GLY A 501 -30.54 16.95 -4.51
CA GLY A 501 -31.99 16.96 -4.38
C GLY A 501 -32.79 16.95 -5.69
N GLN A 502 -32.14 16.86 -6.87
CA GLN A 502 -32.84 16.76 -8.15
C GLN A 502 -33.42 15.36 -8.35
N THR A 503 -34.75 15.26 -8.41
CA THR A 503 -35.45 14.00 -8.71
C THR A 503 -35.26 13.56 -10.15
N PHE A 504 -35.00 12.27 -10.35
CA PHE A 504 -35.06 11.67 -11.69
C PHE A 504 -36.50 11.68 -12.21
N HIS A 505 -36.66 12.06 -13.47
CA HIS A 505 -37.93 11.96 -14.18
C HIS A 505 -37.74 11.02 -15.36
N HIS A 506 -38.31 9.82 -15.26
CA HIS A 506 -38.43 8.92 -16.39
C HIS A 506 -39.06 9.66 -17.58
N ALA A 507 -38.38 9.64 -18.73
CA ALA A 507 -39.01 10.05 -19.98
C ALA A 507 -40.24 9.16 -20.20
N ALA A 508 -41.41 9.78 -20.40
CA ALA A 508 -42.62 9.02 -20.71
C ALA A 508 -42.36 8.19 -21.98
N PRO A 509 -42.76 6.91 -22.03
CA PRO A 509 -42.60 6.10 -23.24
C PRO A 509 -43.31 6.82 -24.39
N GLU A 510 -42.64 6.94 -25.54
CA GLU A 510 -43.20 7.62 -26.71
C GLU A 510 -44.57 7.02 -27.04
N ALA A 511 -45.61 7.84 -26.91
CA ALA A 511 -46.94 7.45 -27.33
C ALA A 511 -46.89 7.09 -28.82
N PRO A 512 -47.52 5.98 -29.27
CA PRO A 512 -47.55 5.64 -30.68
C PRO A 512 -48.08 6.82 -31.49
N ALA A 513 -47.32 7.26 -32.49
CA ALA A 513 -47.65 8.44 -33.29
C ALA A 513 -49.04 8.28 -33.93
N THR A 514 -50.06 8.91 -33.33
CA THR A 514 -51.43 8.88 -33.83
C THR A 514 -51.54 9.81 -35.03
N THR A 515 -51.54 9.20 -36.22
CA THR A 515 -51.67 9.89 -37.50
C THR A 515 -52.94 10.75 -37.50
N ALA A 516 -52.78 12.07 -37.52
CA ALA A 516 -53.91 13.00 -37.50
C ALA A 516 -54.64 13.02 -38.86
N THR A 517 -55.81 12.37 -38.92
CA THR A 517 -56.82 12.65 -39.96
C THR A 517 -57.86 13.61 -39.40
N GLY A 518 -57.83 14.86 -39.87
CA GLY A 518 -58.72 15.90 -39.37
C GLY A 518 -60.10 15.91 -40.01
N SER A 519 -61.10 16.39 -39.28
CA SER A 519 -62.31 17.00 -39.84
C SER A 519 -62.89 18.02 -38.87
N SER A 520 -63.13 19.23 -39.38
CA SER A 520 -63.66 20.37 -38.65
C SER A 520 -65.13 20.62 -38.99
N SER A 521 -65.98 20.92 -37.99
CA SER A 521 -67.20 21.75 -38.12
C SER A 521 -67.74 22.15 -36.74
N ALA A 522 -68.21 23.38 -36.60
CA ALA A 522 -68.87 23.97 -35.42
C ALA A 522 -70.28 24.48 -35.84
N PRO A 523 -71.01 25.35 -35.10
CA PRO A 523 -71.04 25.71 -33.66
C PRO A 523 -72.46 25.63 -33.05
N ASP A 524 -72.65 25.96 -31.76
CA ASP A 524 -73.59 27.03 -31.28
C ASP A 524 -73.80 27.09 -29.74
N SER A 525 -74.30 28.24 -29.27
CA SER A 525 -74.63 28.65 -27.88
C SER A 525 -76.01 29.37 -27.91
N PRO A 526 -76.59 30.03 -26.85
CA PRO A 526 -76.14 30.30 -25.47
C PRO A 526 -77.22 30.15 -24.36
N GLY A 527 -76.89 30.48 -23.09
CA GLY A 527 -77.89 30.78 -22.04
C GLY A 527 -77.34 30.92 -20.59
N GLY A 528 -77.56 32.07 -19.94
CA GLY A 528 -77.38 32.29 -18.47
C GLY A 528 -78.72 32.67 -17.80
N PRO A 529 -78.79 33.34 -16.61
CA PRO A 529 -77.71 33.92 -15.77
C PRO A 529 -77.86 33.80 -14.21
N ASN A 530 -76.86 34.32 -13.46
CA ASN A 530 -76.86 34.92 -12.09
C ASN A 530 -77.46 34.22 -10.84
N ILE A 531 -76.73 34.26 -9.71
CA ILE A 531 -76.93 35.20 -8.55
C ILE A 531 -75.95 34.85 -7.39
N SER A 532 -75.42 35.87 -6.70
CA SER A 532 -74.61 35.76 -5.47
C SER A 532 -75.42 36.12 -4.21
N GLN A 533 -75.15 35.49 -3.05
CA GLN A 533 -75.44 36.06 -1.72
C GLN A 533 -74.46 35.61 -0.63
N ASN A 534 -74.42 36.36 0.48
CA ASN A 534 -73.37 36.43 1.49
C ASN A 534 -74.01 36.73 2.87
N ILE A 535 -73.78 35.91 3.91
CA ILE A 535 -74.18 36.18 5.31
C ILE A 535 -73.09 35.70 6.30
N ASN A 536 -72.98 36.39 7.43
CA ASN A 536 -71.86 36.46 8.37
C ASN A 536 -72.12 35.76 9.74
N GLN A 537 -71.02 35.44 10.44
CA GLN A 537 -70.86 35.47 11.94
C GLN A 537 -71.64 34.45 12.82
N SER A 538 -71.20 34.07 14.04
CA SER A 538 -70.16 34.60 14.96
C SER A 538 -69.63 33.56 15.99
N ASN A 539 -68.58 33.96 16.75
CA ASN A 539 -68.15 33.46 18.09
C ASN A 539 -67.49 32.07 18.16
N ILE A 540 -66.56 31.73 19.08
CA ILE A 540 -65.75 32.39 20.16
C ILE A 540 -64.46 31.52 20.26
N GLY A 541 -63.27 31.89 20.74
CA GLY A 541 -62.65 33.05 21.40
C GLY A 541 -61.23 32.64 21.88
N SER A 542 -60.34 33.59 22.21
CA SER A 542 -58.88 33.38 22.27
C SER A 542 -58.18 34.09 23.44
N SER A 543 -57.06 33.55 23.93
CA SER A 543 -56.03 34.26 24.72
C SER A 543 -54.74 33.42 24.86
N GLU A 544 -53.53 33.94 25.14
CA GLU A 544 -52.84 35.24 24.97
C GLU A 544 -51.32 34.93 25.10
N LEU A 545 -50.41 35.35 24.21
CA LEU A 545 -49.69 36.64 24.08
C LEU A 545 -48.28 36.73 24.73
N ALA A 546 -47.26 36.68 23.86
CA ALA A 546 -46.04 37.49 23.76
C ALA A 546 -45.22 38.04 24.99
N SER A 547 -43.91 37.73 24.94
CA SER A 547 -42.73 38.64 25.06
C SER A 547 -42.42 39.46 26.33
N THR A 548 -41.18 39.34 26.85
CA THR A 548 -40.08 40.36 26.79
C THR A 548 -38.91 40.01 27.74
N SER A 549 -37.69 40.48 27.45
CA SER A 549 -36.51 40.42 28.35
C SER A 549 -36.53 41.52 29.42
N PRO A 550 -35.83 41.38 30.57
CA PRO A 550 -34.62 42.21 30.77
C PRO A 550 -33.48 41.66 31.68
N SER A 551 -32.27 42.18 31.43
CA SER A 551 -31.12 42.50 32.34
C SER A 551 -30.72 41.70 33.61
N LYS A 552 -29.44 41.25 33.60
CA LYS A 552 -28.37 41.34 34.65
C LYS A 552 -28.65 41.09 36.15
N GLU A 553 -27.98 40.08 36.71
CA GLU A 553 -26.94 40.18 37.78
C GLU A 553 -26.18 38.82 37.85
N VAL A 554 -24.85 38.74 37.65
CA VAL A 554 -23.74 38.80 38.63
C VAL A 554 -23.76 37.72 39.73
N VAL A 555 -23.03 36.62 39.52
CA VAL A 555 -22.21 35.94 40.55
C VAL A 555 -20.91 35.44 39.89
N SER A 556 -19.78 35.61 40.57
CA SER A 556 -18.44 35.22 40.11
C SER A 556 -18.04 33.81 40.55
N ASN A 557 -17.15 33.16 39.78
CA ASN A 557 -16.01 32.44 40.37
C ASN A 557 -14.80 32.49 39.43
N GLY A 558 -13.60 32.59 40.02
CA GLY A 558 -12.44 33.18 39.33
C GLY A 558 -11.52 32.19 38.63
N ALA A 559 -10.95 32.64 37.50
CA ALA A 559 -9.70 32.13 36.95
C ALA A 559 -8.60 33.19 37.19
N SER A 560 -7.55 32.82 37.93
CA SER A 560 -6.44 33.73 38.22
C SER A 560 -5.56 33.95 36.98
N SER A 561 -5.26 35.20 36.68
CA SER A 561 -4.40 35.59 35.57
C SER A 561 -2.93 35.28 35.86
N LEU A 562 -2.24 34.72 34.85
CA LEU A 562 -0.79 34.57 34.82
C LEU A 562 -0.18 35.74 34.03
N SER A 563 0.86 36.35 34.60
CA SER A 563 1.46 37.60 34.10
C SER A 563 2.28 37.40 32.82
N VAL A 564 2.15 38.36 31.89
CA VAL A 564 3.00 38.44 30.70
C VAL A 564 4.44 38.81 31.08
N MET A 565 5.42 38.05 30.60
CA MET A 565 6.85 38.42 30.63
C MET A 565 7.40 38.53 29.20
N GLN A 566 8.30 39.51 28.98
CA GLN A 566 8.85 39.83 27.67
C GLN A 566 9.88 38.80 27.17
N PRO A 567 10.00 38.59 25.85
CA PRO A 567 11.00 37.69 25.26
C PRO A 567 12.38 38.36 25.13
N GLY A 568 13.42 37.77 25.71
CA GLY A 568 14.77 38.35 25.61
C GLY A 568 15.91 37.54 26.23
N SER A 569 16.18 36.31 25.75
CA SER A 569 17.49 35.63 25.93
C SER A 569 17.77 34.35 25.10
N PHE A 570 16.90 33.92 24.17
CA PHE A 570 17.11 32.64 23.44
C PHE A 570 17.95 32.72 22.14
N TYR A 571 18.23 33.92 21.62
CA TYR A 571 18.88 34.12 20.30
C TYR A 571 20.42 34.00 20.30
N ARG A 572 21.05 33.19 21.15
CA ARG A 572 22.52 32.96 21.11
C ARG A 572 22.98 31.51 21.06
N LEU A 573 22.08 30.54 21.18
CA LEU A 573 22.39 29.12 21.00
C LEU A 573 21.95 28.57 19.63
N ILE A 574 21.00 29.21 18.97
CA ILE A 574 20.45 28.73 17.69
C ILE A 574 21.40 29.04 16.53
N ASP A 575 22.00 30.25 16.48
CA ASP A 575 22.88 30.68 15.40
C ASP A 575 24.17 29.84 15.26
N VAL A 576 24.73 29.38 16.39
CA VAL A 576 25.93 28.52 16.40
C VAL A 576 25.60 27.14 15.84
N SER A 577 24.38 26.64 16.07
CA SER A 577 23.92 25.35 15.56
C SER A 577 23.67 25.40 14.05
N PHE A 578 23.05 26.47 13.55
CA PHE A 578 22.85 26.67 12.10
C PHE A 578 24.16 26.80 11.33
N LEU A 579 25.15 27.52 11.87
CA LEU A 579 26.47 27.64 11.24
C LEU A 579 27.22 26.30 11.19
N LEU A 580 27.12 25.47 12.25
CA LEU A 580 27.72 24.15 12.27
C LEU A 580 27.06 23.19 11.26
N CYS A 581 25.73 23.17 11.21
CA CYS A 581 24.98 22.35 10.25
C CYS A 581 25.25 22.78 8.80
N ALA A 582 25.33 24.09 8.52
CA ALA A 582 25.66 24.60 7.19
C ALA A 582 27.10 24.23 6.78
N PHE A 583 28.05 24.26 7.70
CA PHE A 583 29.43 23.83 7.45
C PHE A 583 29.53 22.33 7.14
N ILE A 584 28.86 21.49 7.94
CA ILE A 584 28.81 20.03 7.72
C ILE A 584 28.14 19.70 6.37
N GLY A 585 27.02 20.36 6.04
CA GLY A 585 26.36 20.21 4.74
C GLY A 585 27.26 20.63 3.57
N GLY A 586 28.00 21.73 3.70
CA GLY A 586 28.98 22.19 2.70
C GLY A 586 30.12 21.19 2.48
N VAL A 587 30.67 20.61 3.54
CA VAL A 587 31.71 19.56 3.46
C VAL A 587 31.17 18.29 2.81
N ALA A 588 29.94 17.87 3.14
CA ALA A 588 29.31 16.71 2.52
C ALA A 588 29.12 16.92 1.00
N VAL A 589 28.59 18.06 0.56
CA VAL A 589 28.44 18.38 -0.88
C VAL A 589 29.78 18.45 -1.60
N TRP A 590 30.82 18.98 -0.95
CA TRP A 590 32.17 19.02 -1.51
C TRP A 590 32.78 17.62 -1.67
N LEU A 591 32.64 16.76 -0.67
CA LEU A 591 33.10 15.36 -0.72
C LEU A 591 32.35 14.56 -1.79
N THR A 592 31.03 14.71 -1.91
CA THR A 592 30.26 14.03 -2.98
C THR A 592 30.71 14.47 -4.37
N LYS A 593 30.97 15.78 -4.59
CA LYS A 593 31.53 16.26 -5.86
C LYS A 593 32.95 15.75 -6.12
N LEU A 594 33.78 15.62 -5.08
CA LEU A 594 35.11 15.04 -5.20
C LEU A 594 35.04 13.55 -5.59
N ILE A 595 34.12 12.78 -4.99
CA ILE A 595 33.90 11.36 -5.32
C ILE A 595 33.41 11.20 -6.77
N ILE A 596 32.46 12.02 -7.23
CA ILE A 596 32.00 12.01 -8.62
C ILE A 596 33.15 12.32 -9.57
N TYR A 597 33.94 13.37 -9.29
CA TYR A 597 35.11 13.73 -10.10
C TYR A 597 36.17 12.61 -10.16
N MET A 598 36.42 11.93 -9.04
CA MET A 598 37.34 10.79 -8.99
C MET A 598 36.81 9.60 -9.81
N HIS A 599 35.51 9.32 -9.77
CA HIS A 599 34.89 8.24 -10.53
C HIS A 599 34.86 8.52 -12.05
N GLU A 600 34.62 9.77 -12.44
CA GLU A 600 34.65 10.23 -13.84
C GLU A 600 36.08 10.15 -14.43
N MET A 601 37.10 10.45 -13.62
CA MET A 601 38.52 10.24 -13.96
C MET A 601 38.93 8.76 -14.06
N GLU A 602 38.25 7.87 -13.33
CA GLU A 602 38.51 6.42 -13.37
C GLU A 602 37.89 5.79 -14.64
N HIS A 603 36.69 6.26 -15.02
CA HIS A 603 35.98 5.81 -16.22
C HIS A 603 36.67 6.20 -17.55
N GLU A 604 37.39 7.34 -17.60
CA GLU A 604 38.24 7.71 -18.75
C GLU A 604 39.47 6.78 -18.94
N SER A 605 39.76 5.89 -17.98
CA SER A 605 40.94 5.01 -18.03
C SER A 605 40.69 3.58 -18.54
N GLU A 606 39.43 3.09 -18.51
CA GLU A 606 39.09 1.71 -18.91
C GLU A 606 38.56 1.56 -20.35
N GLU A 607 38.13 2.63 -21.03
CA GLU A 607 37.73 2.56 -22.45
C GLU A 607 38.93 2.40 -23.41
N LYS A 608 39.58 1.22 -23.44
CA LYS A 608 40.39 0.80 -24.60
C LYS A 608 40.82 -0.67 -24.77
N TRP A 609 39.95 -1.66 -24.58
CA TRP A 609 40.18 -3.02 -25.11
C TRP A 609 38.91 -3.72 -25.61
N GLU A 610 38.44 -3.37 -26.81
CA GLU A 610 37.52 -4.25 -27.57
C GLU A 610 38.30 -5.02 -28.66
N PHE A 611 38.26 -6.36 -28.56
CA PHE A 611 38.73 -7.26 -29.60
C PHE A 611 37.63 -7.50 -30.64
N ALA A 612 37.78 -6.94 -31.84
CA ALA A 612 36.90 -7.23 -32.97
C ALA A 612 37.45 -8.41 -33.81
N GLU A 613 36.83 -9.59 -33.71
CA GLU A 613 37.12 -10.72 -34.62
C GLU A 613 36.58 -10.44 -36.04
N ALA A 614 37.47 -10.02 -36.94
CA ALA A 614 37.14 -9.94 -38.36
C ALA A 614 37.41 -11.30 -39.05
N ARG A 615 36.35 -11.98 -39.51
CA ARG A 615 36.48 -13.14 -40.41
C ARG A 615 37.10 -12.71 -41.74
N ILE A 616 38.25 -13.28 -42.10
CA ILE A 616 38.86 -13.12 -43.42
C ILE A 616 38.77 -14.45 -44.17
N ASN A 617 38.18 -14.42 -45.37
CA ASN A 617 38.19 -15.54 -46.31
C ASN A 617 39.62 -15.81 -46.78
N ASN A 618 40.07 -17.05 -46.64
CA ASN A 618 41.45 -17.43 -46.93
C ASN A 618 41.58 -17.99 -48.35
N ASP A 619 42.07 -17.16 -49.28
CA ASP A 619 42.48 -17.61 -50.61
C ASP A 619 43.82 -16.95 -51.01
N LYS A 620 44.92 -17.69 -50.75
CA LYS A 620 46.28 -17.56 -51.33
C LYS A 620 47.00 -16.20 -51.24
N VAL A 621 48.09 -16.15 -50.45
CA VAL A 621 49.49 -15.95 -50.90
C VAL A 621 50.42 -15.80 -49.67
N GLN A 622 51.67 -16.26 -49.79
CA GLN A 622 52.73 -16.09 -48.78
C GLN A 622 53.42 -14.71 -48.90
N GLY A 623 53.75 -14.06 -47.78
CA GLY A 623 54.54 -12.80 -47.79
C GLY A 623 54.79 -12.24 -46.38
N TRP A 624 55.87 -11.47 -46.21
CA TRP A 624 56.36 -10.96 -44.92
C TRP A 624 55.76 -9.60 -44.49
N GLU A 625 56.06 -9.21 -43.25
CA GLU A 625 55.55 -8.09 -42.46
C GLU A 625 55.58 -6.68 -43.11
N ALA A 626 54.58 -5.86 -42.79
CA ALA A 626 54.74 -4.47 -42.28
C ALA A 626 53.36 -3.85 -41.95
N VAL A 627 53.18 -3.33 -40.72
CA VAL A 627 52.00 -2.49 -40.37
C VAL A 627 52.45 -1.07 -40.08
N ILE A 628 51.99 -0.12 -40.89
CA ILE A 628 52.25 1.32 -40.72
C ILE A 628 51.11 1.92 -39.88
N LEU A 629 51.43 2.49 -38.73
CA LEU A 629 50.50 3.27 -37.92
C LEU A 629 50.49 4.73 -38.38
N VAL A 630 49.34 5.21 -38.86
CA VAL A 630 49.09 6.65 -39.08
C VAL A 630 48.12 7.15 -38.01
N ARG A 631 48.52 8.20 -37.29
CA ARG A 631 47.73 8.82 -36.21
C ARG A 631 47.19 10.17 -36.69
N GLU A 632 45.87 10.29 -36.80
CA GLU A 632 45.23 11.59 -37.06
C GLU A 632 44.64 12.16 -35.76
N THR A 633 45.18 13.28 -35.29
CA THR A 633 44.69 13.98 -34.10
C THR A 633 43.92 15.23 -34.50
N ARG A 634 42.64 15.34 -34.11
CA ARG A 634 41.90 16.61 -34.12
C ARG A 634 41.46 16.99 -32.71
N ARG A 635 41.89 18.18 -32.28
CA ARG A 635 41.62 18.79 -30.98
C ARG A 635 40.75 20.03 -31.24
N SER A 636 39.69 20.25 -30.47
CA SER A 636 38.81 21.43 -30.62
C SER A 636 38.54 22.07 -29.26
N ARG A 637 39.06 23.29 -29.06
CA ARG A 637 38.72 24.17 -27.92
C ARG A 637 37.34 24.79 -28.13
N LYS A 638 36.69 25.18 -27.03
CA LYS A 638 35.72 26.29 -27.01
C LYS A 638 36.17 27.31 -25.97
N ASP A 639 36.37 28.55 -26.41
CA ASP A 639 36.66 29.70 -25.57
C ASP A 639 35.36 30.49 -25.25
N LYS A 640 35.38 31.27 -24.16
CA LYS A 640 34.39 32.31 -23.80
C LYS A 640 35.13 33.50 -23.17
N PRO A 641 34.76 34.74 -23.51
CA PRO A 641 35.14 35.92 -22.71
C PRO A 641 33.96 36.90 -22.47
N PRO A 642 34.13 37.92 -21.61
CA PRO A 642 35.01 38.01 -20.44
C PRO A 642 34.23 37.80 -19.13
#